data_AF-A0A9P1CLR8-F1
#
_entry.id   AF-A0A9P1CLR8-F1
#
_cell.length_a   1.000
_cell.length_b   1.000
_cell.length_c   1.000
_cell.angle_alpha   90.00
_cell.angle_beta   90.00
_cell.angle_gamma   90.00
#
_symmetry.space_group_name_H-M   'P 1'
#
loop_
_entity.id
_entity.type
_entity.pdbx_description
1 polymer ?
#
loop_
_entity_poly.entity_id
_entity_poly.type
_entity_poly.pdbx_seq_one_letter_code
_entity_poly.pdbx_strand_id
1 'polypeptide(L)'
;MSRALAAEPDEPPASMEVAPAASQEERLEQLETSHAKLQGLVKRLQQELHDLQKDRMCLPSSVPEKAESELLEKAFPVSNPAKLEVRNEAPSPSPALTERTRTSGRVVRYDEVDSKAREEYAFQGSTWDLALFVGTDAIGTFGAIHTFILVLATFAIQVVFVGVVMLNFSAPRVDKESVADASRWRLATGHFHEFYDSITQASLTARVCGNDRALHVATGQASLYQTVATYLGSNDNLVLFKGPVLGMVAVTLWFLMVSDDVTTTLDLGRVLITIPVGQTCLVLDTEDEEDPKYRLTHISFSRKLWGCIITVVRLTIACVLLWYGTLYVVHTINLSDLVLNCIALEIVLNVDDLLFQALAPTPARFLMNTLQPIQLKSMPRRKGVDVKAFLMLLAVPIALILVYQLLMAPMLEDIEAVSHTLCGGERDFVWLEDSRRMVVMATSRSYQPADQAVRLAAEENAAAIVVNDVVQRNPEGSSLGIWKEDVRTMMAWGKYDFQEVLAAFKPGCQDTDAEDPAWFYMQKIAGPPFKNCSTVKPFCHSVSLETSWVPDEGRGIMARMLCPMTCTCWSEISPRLITTGCPSSCTQQLADGDGFTVEHRNNEFAAASCVDTPVAQLKRNPSFQNWIEQLALYANITGDSRMTEIVEDMAENGCALEGNWSSFACHFDNTALGSAARPFGGYAFFCGKLCCDSGNPGPDLGMRGNWDPGNMGPWVAYFQTNLSCSSTESAYGGRWLKHPVFFGYDARAHTHIHMNYEYK
;
A
#
# COMPACT_ATOMS: atom_id res chain seq x y z
N MET A 1 18.47 38.74 -21.66
CA MET A 1 18.62 39.59 -20.47
C MET A 1 18.96 38.66 -19.31
N SER A 2 20.22 38.24 -19.19
CA SER A 2 21.36 38.94 -18.53
C SER A 2 21.39 38.58 -17.04
N ARG A 3 22.33 37.71 -16.61
CA ARG A 3 23.60 38.03 -15.89
C ARG A 3 23.32 38.74 -14.56
N ALA A 4 23.79 38.36 -13.38
CA ALA A 4 25.04 37.71 -12.94
C ALA A 4 24.79 37.16 -11.51
N LEU A 5 25.54 36.22 -10.94
CA LEU A 5 26.89 36.40 -10.41
C LEU A 5 27.44 35.02 -10.02
N ALA A 6 28.68 34.75 -10.45
CA ALA A 6 29.54 33.72 -9.89
C ALA A 6 30.24 34.29 -8.65
N ALA A 7 30.33 33.49 -7.59
CA ALA A 7 31.20 33.70 -6.45
C ALA A 7 31.90 32.36 -6.13
N GLU A 8 33.22 32.41 -5.98
CA GLU A 8 34.08 31.32 -5.52
C GLU A 8 33.79 30.95 -4.04
N PRO A 9 34.14 29.73 -3.59
CA PRO A 9 33.82 29.27 -2.24
C PRO A 9 34.94 29.61 -1.22
N ASP A 10 34.55 30.23 -0.11
CA ASP A 10 35.37 30.39 1.10
C ASP A 10 35.46 29.09 1.92
N GLU A 11 36.61 28.91 2.57
CA GLU A 11 36.96 27.80 3.49
C GLU A 11 35.95 27.60 4.65
N PRO A 12 35.71 26.36 5.10
CA PRO A 12 34.89 26.10 6.27
C PRO A 12 35.66 26.30 7.59
N PRO A 13 34.99 26.77 8.68
CA PRO A 13 35.64 26.95 9.97
C PRO A 13 35.79 25.64 10.76
N ALA A 14 36.74 25.69 11.68
CA ALA A 14 37.27 24.63 12.52
C ALA A 14 36.23 23.81 13.33
N SER A 15 36.50 22.51 13.32
CA SER A 15 36.12 21.43 14.25
C SER A 15 35.48 21.83 15.58
N MET A 16 34.24 21.38 15.76
CA MET A 16 33.55 21.24 17.03
C MET A 16 33.91 19.87 17.63
N GLU A 17 34.50 19.85 18.82
CA GLU A 17 34.88 18.67 19.59
C GLU A 17 33.65 17.79 19.88
N VAL A 18 33.60 16.60 19.26
CA VAL A 18 32.56 15.59 19.49
C VAL A 18 32.99 14.73 20.68
N ALA A 19 32.17 14.71 21.73
CA ALA A 19 32.31 13.82 22.89
C ALA A 19 32.33 12.34 22.43
N PRO A 20 33.11 11.46 23.09
CA PRO A 20 33.28 10.09 22.65
C PRO A 20 31.95 9.34 22.68
N ALA A 21 31.53 8.88 21.50
CA ALA A 21 30.42 7.96 21.36
C ALA A 21 30.73 6.68 22.13
N ALA A 22 29.95 6.39 23.19
CA ALA A 22 29.86 5.04 23.72
C ALA A 22 29.56 4.09 22.54
N SER A 23 30.31 3.00 22.44
CA SER A 23 30.25 2.12 21.28
C SER A 23 28.83 1.62 21.08
N GLN A 24 28.36 1.62 19.83
CA GLN A 24 27.05 1.10 19.44
C GLN A 24 26.79 -0.31 19.98
N GLU A 25 27.85 -1.07 20.23
CA GLU A 25 27.88 -2.40 20.79
C GLU A 25 27.34 -2.45 22.24
N GLU A 26 27.69 -1.47 23.08
CA GLU A 26 27.20 -1.40 24.48
C GLU A 26 25.70 -1.07 24.53
N ARG A 27 25.21 -0.30 23.56
CA ARG A 27 23.77 -0.04 23.40
C ARG A 27 23.01 -1.26 22.91
N LEU A 28 23.61 -2.07 22.03
CA LEU A 28 23.00 -3.31 21.54
C LEU A 28 22.89 -4.33 22.69
N GLU A 29 23.94 -4.48 23.48
CA GLU A 29 23.98 -5.42 24.62
C GLU A 29 22.97 -5.01 25.72
N GLN A 30 22.81 -3.72 25.98
CA GLN A 30 21.75 -3.21 26.86
C GLN A 30 20.34 -3.48 26.32
N LEU A 31 20.15 -3.40 25.00
CA LEU A 31 18.86 -3.68 24.38
C LEU A 31 18.50 -5.16 24.47
N GLU A 32 19.45 -6.05 24.19
CA GLU A 32 19.27 -7.50 24.28
C GLU A 32 18.98 -7.95 25.72
N THR A 33 19.70 -7.38 26.68
CA THR A 33 19.47 -7.63 28.12
C THR A 33 18.07 -7.17 28.56
N SER A 34 17.60 -6.04 28.03
CA SER A 34 16.27 -5.51 28.33
C SER A 34 15.16 -6.37 27.71
N HIS A 35 15.37 -6.85 26.49
CA HIS A 35 14.44 -7.76 25.80
C HIS A 35 14.31 -9.10 26.53
N ALA A 36 15.42 -9.69 26.98
CA ALA A 36 15.42 -10.93 27.75
C ALA A 36 14.66 -10.80 29.09
N LYS A 37 14.82 -9.66 29.80
CA LYS A 37 14.06 -9.37 31.03
C LYS A 37 12.55 -9.26 30.76
N LEU A 38 12.17 -8.63 29.66
CA LEU A 38 10.78 -8.49 29.23
C LEU A 38 10.15 -9.85 28.91
N GLN A 39 10.85 -10.71 28.16
CA GLN A 39 10.37 -12.07 27.89
C GLN A 39 10.19 -12.91 29.16
N GLY A 40 11.07 -12.74 30.16
CA GLY A 40 10.91 -13.39 31.46
C GLY A 40 9.73 -12.89 32.29
N LEU A 41 9.35 -11.61 32.15
CA LEU A 41 8.14 -11.05 32.76
C LEU A 41 6.87 -11.58 32.08
N VAL A 42 6.85 -11.62 30.75
CA VAL A 42 5.71 -12.14 29.98
C VAL A 42 5.45 -13.62 30.32
N LYS A 43 6.49 -14.45 30.39
CA LYS A 43 6.34 -15.86 30.80
C LYS A 43 5.78 -16.01 32.22
N ARG A 44 6.20 -15.15 33.16
CA ARG A 44 5.66 -15.17 34.53
C ARG A 44 4.18 -14.79 34.58
N LEU A 45 3.80 -13.73 33.85
CA LEU A 45 2.40 -13.31 33.77
C LEU A 45 1.51 -14.35 33.08
N GLN A 46 2.01 -15.02 32.04
CA GLN A 46 1.29 -16.12 31.39
C GLN A 46 1.12 -17.30 32.33
N GLN A 47 2.13 -17.63 33.14
CA GLN A 47 2.04 -18.67 34.15
C GLN A 47 1.02 -18.31 35.24
N GLU A 48 1.06 -17.09 35.77
CA GLU A 48 0.08 -16.61 36.76
C GLU A 48 -1.35 -16.60 36.21
N LEU A 49 -1.54 -16.21 34.95
CA LEU A 49 -2.86 -16.24 34.30
C LEU A 49 -3.37 -17.69 34.14
N HIS A 50 -2.49 -18.61 33.75
CA HIS A 50 -2.82 -20.02 33.62
C HIS A 50 -3.18 -20.64 34.99
N ASP A 51 -2.45 -20.29 36.05
CA ASP A 51 -2.74 -20.74 37.41
C ASP A 51 -4.07 -20.17 37.92
N LEU A 52 -4.37 -18.90 37.65
CA LEU A 52 -5.68 -18.29 37.95
C LEU A 52 -6.84 -18.94 37.18
N GLN A 53 -6.63 -19.31 35.90
CA GLN A 53 -7.64 -20.03 35.13
C GLN A 53 -7.86 -21.45 35.65
N LYS A 54 -6.80 -22.12 36.11
CA LYS A 54 -6.87 -23.44 36.72
C LYS A 54 -7.65 -23.42 38.03
N ASP A 55 -7.44 -22.41 38.85
CA ASP A 55 -8.21 -22.20 40.09
C ASP A 55 -9.69 -21.89 39.81
N ARG A 56 -9.99 -21.22 38.70
CA ARG A 56 -11.37 -20.95 38.26
C ARG A 56 -12.12 -22.22 37.81
N MET A 57 -11.42 -23.25 37.35
CA MET A 57 -12.01 -24.55 36.94
C MET A 57 -12.34 -25.47 38.13
N CYS A 58 -11.93 -25.13 39.36
CA CYS A 58 -12.28 -25.90 40.56
C CYS A 58 -13.54 -25.42 41.29
N LEU A 59 -14.26 -24.42 40.74
CA LEU A 59 -15.52 -23.96 41.30
C LEU A 59 -16.71 -24.76 40.72
N PRO A 60 -17.61 -25.32 41.57
CA PRO A 60 -18.76 -26.09 41.10
C PRO A 60 -19.73 -25.22 40.27
N SER A 61 -20.16 -25.75 39.13
CA SER A 61 -20.89 -25.04 38.05
C SER A 61 -22.35 -24.67 38.36
N SER A 62 -22.69 -24.36 39.60
CA SER A 62 -24.05 -23.97 39.97
C SER A 62 -24.04 -22.87 41.02
N VAL A 63 -23.67 -21.65 40.60
CA VAL A 63 -23.96 -20.44 41.36
C VAL A 63 -24.99 -19.66 40.56
N PRO A 64 -26.19 -19.38 41.11
CA PRO A 64 -27.20 -18.61 40.42
C PRO A 64 -26.72 -17.16 40.23
N GLU A 65 -26.99 -16.61 39.04
CA GLU A 65 -26.60 -15.29 38.51
C GLU A 65 -26.81 -14.08 39.46
N LYS A 66 -27.61 -14.25 40.53
CA LYS A 66 -27.80 -13.25 41.60
C LYS A 66 -26.67 -13.16 42.62
N ALA A 67 -25.86 -14.21 42.79
CA ALA A 67 -24.76 -14.19 43.77
C ALA A 67 -23.48 -13.56 43.20
N GLU A 68 -23.33 -13.53 41.87
CA GLU A 68 -22.18 -12.92 41.20
C GLU A 68 -22.27 -11.38 41.24
N SER A 69 -23.49 -10.80 41.18
CA SER A 69 -23.70 -9.36 41.35
C SER A 69 -23.43 -8.89 42.78
N GLU A 70 -23.83 -9.67 43.81
CA GLU A 70 -23.52 -9.33 45.22
C GLU A 70 -22.04 -9.50 45.60
N LEU A 71 -21.32 -10.41 44.93
CA LEU A 71 -19.88 -10.61 45.15
C LEU A 71 -19.04 -9.55 44.42
N LEU A 72 -19.44 -9.11 43.22
CA LEU A 72 -18.80 -8.00 42.51
C LEU A 72 -19.00 -6.66 43.23
N GLU A 73 -20.16 -6.44 43.86
CA GLU A 73 -20.43 -5.24 44.66
C GLU A 73 -19.64 -5.21 45.98
N LYS A 74 -19.25 -6.37 46.52
CA LYS A 74 -18.42 -6.48 47.74
C LYS A 74 -16.91 -6.50 47.47
N ALA A 75 -16.45 -6.92 46.29
CA ALA A 75 -15.03 -7.05 45.98
C ALA A 75 -14.36 -5.72 45.56
N PHE A 76 -15.14 -4.73 45.11
CA PHE A 76 -14.65 -3.41 44.73
C PHE A 76 -15.36 -2.31 45.55
N PRO A 77 -14.90 -2.00 46.78
CA PRO A 77 -15.35 -0.79 47.44
C PRO A 77 -14.82 0.40 46.64
N VAL A 78 -15.69 0.99 45.81
CA VAL A 78 -15.43 2.27 45.17
C VAL A 78 -15.08 3.26 46.27
N SER A 79 -13.83 3.71 46.29
CA SER A 79 -13.38 4.81 47.14
C SER A 79 -14.12 6.07 46.72
N ASN A 80 -15.22 6.36 47.42
CA ASN A 80 -15.94 7.62 47.33
C ASN A 80 -14.96 8.78 47.56
N PRO A 81 -14.91 9.80 46.70
CA PRO A 81 -14.22 11.03 47.03
C PRO A 81 -14.92 11.68 48.23
N ALA A 82 -14.12 11.99 49.26
CA ALA A 82 -14.41 12.81 50.44
C ALA A 82 -15.88 13.18 50.68
N LYS A 83 -16.57 12.31 51.42
CA LYS A 83 -17.85 12.61 52.06
C LYS A 83 -17.59 13.66 53.14
N LEU A 84 -18.08 14.90 52.93
CA LEU A 84 -18.20 15.90 53.99
C LEU A 84 -18.95 15.26 55.16
N GLU A 85 -18.32 15.27 56.32
CA GLU A 85 -18.85 14.74 57.57
C GLU A 85 -19.97 15.67 58.05
N VAL A 86 -21.21 15.37 57.64
CA VAL A 86 -22.39 15.96 58.27
C VAL A 86 -22.50 15.37 59.66
N ARG A 87 -22.09 16.17 60.64
CA ARG A 87 -22.27 15.94 62.07
C ARG A 87 -23.77 15.75 62.36
N ASN A 88 -24.17 14.50 62.62
CA ASN A 88 -25.50 14.18 63.12
C ASN A 88 -25.62 14.68 64.56
N GLU A 89 -26.17 15.87 64.75
CA GLU A 89 -26.75 16.27 66.02
C GLU A 89 -28.10 15.57 66.21
N ALA A 90 -28.24 14.90 67.35
CA ALA A 90 -29.47 14.22 67.75
C ALA A 90 -30.62 15.24 67.89
N PRO A 91 -31.84 14.92 67.42
CA PRO A 91 -32.97 15.82 67.56
C PRO A 91 -33.36 15.94 69.03
N SER A 92 -33.28 17.16 69.55
CA SER A 92 -33.92 17.53 70.82
C SER A 92 -35.44 17.43 70.67
N PRO A 93 -36.18 17.02 71.72
CA PRO A 93 -37.63 16.93 71.67
C PRO A 93 -38.23 18.34 71.70
N SER A 94 -38.71 18.82 70.55
CA SER A 94 -39.49 20.07 70.46
C SER A 94 -41.00 19.81 70.46
N PRO A 95 -41.79 20.78 70.94
CA PRO A 95 -43.08 20.55 71.54
C PRO A 95 -44.24 20.62 70.53
N ALA A 96 -45.31 19.93 70.90
CA ALA A 96 -46.71 20.16 70.57
C ALA A 96 -47.05 20.83 69.22
N LEU A 97 -47.57 20.00 68.31
CA LEU A 97 -48.41 20.37 67.16
C LEU A 97 -49.30 21.57 67.45
N THR A 98 -49.04 22.68 66.77
CA THR A 98 -50.10 23.65 66.47
C THR A 98 -49.90 24.22 65.06
N GLU A 99 -51.01 24.25 64.34
CA GLU A 99 -51.28 25.09 63.17
C GLU A 99 -50.82 24.60 61.78
N ARG A 100 -51.75 23.87 61.17
CA ARG A 100 -51.83 23.48 59.76
C ARG A 100 -51.89 24.75 58.89
N THR A 101 -50.73 25.31 58.52
CA THR A 101 -50.63 26.40 57.56
C THR A 101 -51.00 25.87 56.17
N ARG A 102 -52.19 26.25 55.72
CA ARG A 102 -52.72 25.99 54.39
C ARG A 102 -51.84 26.77 53.41
N THR A 103 -50.83 26.13 52.80
CA THR A 103 -50.01 26.72 51.73
C THR A 103 -50.92 27.00 50.55
N SER A 104 -51.44 28.23 50.49
CA SER A 104 -52.16 28.76 49.35
C SER A 104 -51.19 28.78 48.17
N GLY A 105 -51.41 27.91 47.18
CA GLY A 105 -50.60 27.86 45.97
C GLY A 105 -50.73 29.18 45.21
N ARG A 106 -49.74 30.07 45.38
CA ARG A 106 -49.68 31.34 44.64
C ARG A 106 -49.42 31.02 43.17
N VAL A 107 -50.40 31.33 42.33
CA VAL A 107 -50.24 31.27 40.86
C VAL A 107 -49.18 32.30 40.47
N VAL A 108 -48.01 31.84 40.05
CA VAL A 108 -46.92 32.68 39.56
C VAL A 108 -47.28 33.14 38.15
N ARG A 109 -47.35 34.46 37.93
CA ARG A 109 -47.67 35.03 36.61
C ARG A 109 -46.47 34.82 35.68
N TYR A 110 -46.69 34.52 34.40
CA TYR A 110 -45.60 34.30 33.43
C TYR A 110 -44.59 35.47 33.38
N ASP A 111 -45.07 36.71 33.50
CA ASP A 111 -44.21 37.90 33.56
C ASP A 111 -43.28 37.92 34.79
N GLU A 112 -43.72 37.30 35.91
CA GLU A 112 -42.90 37.16 37.12
C GLU A 112 -41.81 36.09 36.91
N VAL A 113 -42.12 35.02 36.18
CA VAL A 113 -41.12 34.01 35.80
C VAL A 113 -40.10 34.60 34.81
N ASP A 114 -40.55 35.33 33.79
CA ASP A 114 -39.64 35.90 32.78
C ASP A 114 -38.76 37.03 33.36
N SER A 115 -39.30 37.83 34.28
CA SER A 115 -38.53 38.86 34.99
C SER A 115 -37.54 38.30 36.02
N LYS A 116 -37.79 37.09 36.54
CA LYS A 116 -36.89 36.35 37.44
C LYS A 116 -35.92 35.43 36.70
N ALA A 117 -36.23 35.00 35.49
CA ALA A 117 -35.35 34.22 34.63
C ALA A 117 -34.26 35.12 34.01
N ARG A 118 -33.57 35.92 34.82
CA ARG A 118 -32.45 36.72 34.34
C ARG A 118 -31.26 35.79 34.11
N GLU A 119 -30.51 36.07 33.05
CA GLU A 119 -29.26 35.39 32.81
C GLU A 119 -28.27 35.86 33.89
N GLU A 120 -27.74 34.91 34.64
CA GLU A 120 -26.75 35.15 35.67
C GLU A 120 -25.46 34.47 35.26
N TYR A 121 -24.34 35.20 35.31
CA TYR A 121 -23.03 34.63 35.12
C TYR A 121 -22.41 34.35 36.47
N ALA A 122 -22.33 33.07 36.84
CA ALA A 122 -21.55 32.63 37.98
C ALA A 122 -20.09 32.47 37.54
N PHE A 123 -19.17 33.12 38.26
CA PHE A 123 -17.75 32.93 38.05
C PHE A 123 -17.39 31.45 38.23
N GLN A 124 -16.71 30.89 37.26
CA GLN A 124 -16.33 29.49 37.26
C GLN A 124 -15.00 29.30 37.97
N GLY A 125 -14.77 28.08 38.46
CA GLY A 125 -13.47 27.65 38.98
C GLY A 125 -12.44 27.45 37.88
N SER A 126 -12.22 28.48 37.04
CA SER A 126 -11.33 28.50 35.89
C SER A 126 -10.15 29.44 36.14
N THR A 127 -8.97 29.10 35.61
CA THR A 127 -7.81 30.01 35.65
C THR A 127 -8.05 31.30 34.88
N TRP A 128 -8.90 31.28 33.85
CA TRP A 128 -9.23 32.47 33.05
C TRP A 128 -10.06 33.48 33.83
N ASP A 129 -11.05 33.02 34.59
CA ASP A 129 -11.89 33.88 35.42
C ASP A 129 -11.08 34.45 36.59
N LEU A 130 -10.22 33.63 37.20
CA LEU A 130 -9.33 34.05 38.27
C LEU A 130 -8.35 35.15 37.80
N ALA A 131 -7.96 35.13 36.52
CA ALA A 131 -7.05 36.11 35.94
C ALA A 131 -7.59 37.55 35.98
N LEU A 132 -8.91 37.74 36.08
CA LEU A 132 -9.54 39.06 36.23
C LEU A 132 -9.20 39.73 37.57
N PHE A 133 -8.88 38.93 38.59
CA PHE A 133 -8.57 39.39 39.94
C PHE A 133 -7.07 39.57 40.19
N VAL A 134 -6.22 39.40 39.17
CA VAL A 134 -4.78 39.64 39.29
C VAL A 134 -4.52 41.09 39.73
N GLY A 135 -3.72 41.21 40.80
CA GLY A 135 -3.36 42.49 41.41
C GLY A 135 -4.44 43.09 42.31
N THR A 136 -5.51 42.34 42.65
CA THR A 136 -6.47 42.75 43.70
C THR A 136 -5.88 42.52 45.10
N ASP A 137 -6.26 43.37 46.05
CA ASP A 137 -5.85 43.22 47.45
C ASP A 137 -6.44 41.95 48.09
N ALA A 138 -7.56 41.43 47.55
CA ALA A 138 -8.21 40.21 48.02
C ALA A 138 -7.34 38.95 47.86
N ILE A 139 -6.54 38.87 46.79
CA ILE A 139 -5.63 37.76 46.52
C ILE A 139 -4.24 38.03 47.11
N GLY A 140 -3.88 39.30 47.28
CA GLY A 140 -2.55 39.74 47.72
C GLY A 140 -1.48 39.64 46.61
N THR A 141 -0.32 40.25 46.83
CA THR A 141 0.74 40.34 45.82
C THR A 141 1.30 38.99 45.40
N PHE A 142 1.59 38.10 46.36
CA PHE A 142 2.09 36.76 46.06
C PHE A 142 1.06 35.88 45.35
N GLY A 143 -0.21 35.97 45.77
CA GLY A 143 -1.30 35.26 45.09
C GLY A 143 -1.47 35.77 43.67
N ALA A 144 -1.32 37.08 43.42
CA ALA A 144 -1.37 37.65 42.08
C ALA A 144 -0.24 37.13 41.17
N ILE A 145 0.99 37.04 41.69
CA ILE A 145 2.13 36.44 40.96
C ILE A 145 1.83 34.97 40.65
N HIS A 146 1.34 34.22 41.63
CA HIS A 146 1.00 32.81 41.46
C HIS A 146 -0.11 32.61 40.41
N THR A 147 -1.20 33.39 40.47
CA THR A 147 -2.26 33.37 39.46
C THR A 147 -1.73 33.72 38.08
N PHE A 148 -0.84 34.70 37.96
CA PHE A 148 -0.23 35.04 36.67
C PHE A 148 0.60 33.89 36.09
N ILE A 149 1.39 33.21 36.92
CA ILE A 149 2.12 32.00 36.52
C ILE A 149 1.15 30.90 36.09
N LEU A 150 0.04 30.73 36.80
CA LEU A 150 -0.98 29.73 36.50
C LEU A 150 -1.64 30.00 35.14
N VAL A 151 -1.98 31.25 34.82
CA VAL A 151 -2.51 31.64 33.50
C VAL A 151 -1.49 31.39 32.39
N LEU A 152 -0.21 31.70 32.64
CA LEU A 152 0.87 31.42 31.68
C LEU A 152 1.02 29.91 31.45
N ALA A 153 0.91 29.10 32.51
CA ALA A 153 0.95 27.64 32.40
C ALA A 153 -0.24 27.09 31.62
N THR A 154 -1.47 27.57 31.89
CA THR A 154 -2.67 27.22 31.11
C THR A 154 -2.47 27.54 29.63
N PHE A 155 -2.01 28.75 29.31
CA PHE A 155 -1.76 29.16 27.94
C PHE A 155 -0.70 28.28 27.27
N ALA A 156 0.43 28.03 27.94
CA ALA A 156 1.49 27.18 27.41
C ALA A 156 1.02 25.75 27.13
N ILE A 157 0.27 25.15 28.07
CA ILE A 157 -0.26 23.78 27.92
C ILE A 157 -1.25 23.72 26.76
N GLN A 158 -2.18 24.67 26.66
CA GLN A 158 -3.14 24.72 25.55
C GLN A 158 -2.43 24.91 24.20
N VAL A 159 -1.44 25.81 24.11
CA VAL A 159 -0.65 25.99 22.87
C VAL A 159 0.08 24.72 22.47
N VAL A 160 0.69 24.01 23.43
CA VAL A 160 1.36 22.73 23.16
C VAL A 160 0.36 21.70 22.65
N PHE A 161 -0.79 21.52 23.30
CA PHE A 161 -1.81 20.57 22.84
C PHE A 161 -2.37 20.91 21.47
N VAL A 162 -2.71 22.18 21.21
CA VAL A 162 -3.15 22.64 19.89
C VAL A 162 -2.06 22.37 18.84
N GLY A 163 -0.79 22.63 19.16
CA GLY A 163 0.33 22.32 18.28
C GLY A 163 0.47 20.83 17.99
N VAL A 164 0.31 19.96 19.00
CA VAL A 164 0.33 18.50 18.82
C VAL A 164 -0.81 18.05 17.91
N VAL A 165 -2.03 18.54 18.13
CA VAL A 165 -3.20 18.20 17.31
C VAL A 165 -3.03 18.67 15.86
N MET A 166 -2.55 19.90 15.68
CA MET A 166 -2.27 20.46 14.36
C MET A 166 -1.20 19.65 13.62
N LEU A 167 -0.08 19.31 14.26
CA LEU A 167 1.06 18.70 13.56
C LEU A 167 0.88 17.19 13.31
N ASN A 168 0.20 16.47 14.20
CA ASN A 168 0.13 15.01 14.14
C ASN A 168 -1.20 14.48 13.59
N PHE A 169 -2.28 15.26 13.70
CA PHE A 169 -3.64 14.75 13.49
C PHE A 169 -4.44 15.52 12.43
N SER A 170 -3.87 16.55 11.81
CA SER A 170 -4.56 17.29 10.73
C SER A 170 -4.56 16.55 9.40
N ALA A 171 -3.61 15.64 9.16
CA ALA A 171 -3.50 14.92 7.89
C ALA A 171 -4.44 13.70 7.87
N PRO A 172 -5.17 13.45 6.77
CA PRO A 172 -5.99 12.25 6.64
C PRO A 172 -5.09 11.02 6.56
N ARG A 173 -5.51 9.91 7.20
CA ARG A 173 -4.80 8.62 7.11
C ARG A 173 -4.97 7.93 5.76
N VAL A 174 -6.07 8.21 5.08
CA VAL A 174 -6.42 7.67 3.76
C VAL A 174 -6.68 8.85 2.85
N ASP A 175 -5.91 8.92 1.78
CA ASP A 175 -5.94 10.00 0.80
C ASP A 175 -5.74 9.45 -0.62
N LYS A 176 -5.66 10.36 -1.61
CA LYS A 176 -5.46 9.98 -3.02
C LYS A 176 -4.14 9.25 -3.27
N GLU A 177 -3.10 9.53 -2.49
CA GLU A 177 -1.83 8.80 -2.58
C GLU A 177 -2.00 7.36 -2.10
N SER A 178 -2.74 7.15 -1.01
CA SER A 178 -3.12 5.83 -0.51
C SER A 178 -3.88 5.00 -1.56
N VAL A 179 -4.75 5.62 -2.37
CA VAL A 179 -5.43 4.96 -3.51
C VAL A 179 -4.43 4.54 -4.59
N ALA A 180 -3.48 5.43 -4.94
CA ALA A 180 -2.45 5.12 -5.91
C ALA A 180 -1.54 3.98 -5.43
N ASP A 181 -1.17 3.97 -4.15
CA ASP A 181 -0.35 2.92 -3.54
C ASP A 181 -1.10 1.58 -3.45
N ALA A 182 -2.39 1.60 -3.12
CA ALA A 182 -3.25 0.42 -3.19
C ALA A 182 -3.29 -0.16 -4.63
N SER A 183 -3.37 0.71 -5.65
CA SER A 183 -3.37 0.30 -7.05
C SER A 183 -2.02 -0.30 -7.47
N ARG A 184 -0.92 0.39 -7.14
CA ARG A 184 0.45 -0.10 -7.40
C ARG A 184 0.69 -1.43 -6.74
N TRP A 185 0.34 -1.58 -5.47
CA TRP A 185 0.47 -2.83 -4.73
C TRP A 185 -0.33 -3.95 -5.40
N ARG A 186 -1.60 -3.71 -5.75
CA ARG A 186 -2.45 -4.73 -6.36
C ARG A 186 -1.87 -5.23 -7.68
N LEU A 187 -1.40 -4.30 -8.53
CA LEU A 187 -0.82 -4.63 -9.83
C LEU A 187 0.55 -5.29 -9.70
N ALA A 188 1.47 -4.72 -8.91
CA ALA A 188 2.85 -5.16 -8.82
C ALA A 188 3.07 -6.39 -7.92
N THR A 189 2.25 -6.56 -6.89
CA THR A 189 2.47 -7.57 -5.83
C THR A 189 1.26 -8.46 -5.63
N GLY A 190 0.05 -7.89 -5.51
CA GLY A 190 -1.16 -8.61 -5.13
C GLY A 190 -1.54 -9.75 -6.09
N HIS A 191 -1.35 -9.54 -7.39
CA HIS A 191 -1.59 -10.56 -8.41
C HIS A 191 -0.31 -11.21 -8.96
N PHE A 192 0.86 -10.86 -8.44
CA PHE A 192 2.11 -11.39 -8.96
C PHE A 192 2.33 -12.84 -8.51
N HIS A 193 2.73 -13.71 -9.45
CA HIS A 193 2.80 -15.15 -9.23
C HIS A 193 3.75 -15.58 -8.09
N GLU A 194 4.79 -14.79 -7.77
CA GLU A 194 5.72 -15.12 -6.68
C GLU A 194 5.04 -15.15 -5.30
N PHE A 195 3.94 -14.40 -5.14
CA PHE A 195 3.16 -14.34 -3.90
C PHE A 195 1.90 -15.21 -3.94
N TYR A 196 1.76 -16.02 -4.99
CA TYR A 196 0.70 -17.01 -5.09
C TYR A 196 0.88 -18.11 -4.04
N ASP A 197 -0.20 -18.46 -3.34
CA ASP A 197 -0.16 -19.55 -2.37
C ASP A 197 -0.47 -20.87 -3.07
N SER A 198 0.56 -21.70 -3.26
CA SER A 198 0.41 -23.02 -3.88
C SER A 198 -0.45 -23.99 -3.06
N ILE A 199 -0.72 -23.72 -1.78
CA ILE A 199 -1.55 -24.59 -0.94
C ILE A 199 -3.03 -24.22 -1.14
N THR A 200 -3.39 -22.96 -0.88
CA THR A 200 -4.78 -22.48 -1.04
C THR A 200 -5.17 -22.27 -2.51
N GLN A 201 -4.18 -22.27 -3.41
CA GLN A 201 -4.33 -21.98 -4.84
C GLN A 201 -4.95 -20.59 -5.11
N ALA A 202 -4.78 -19.65 -4.18
CA ALA A 202 -5.35 -18.30 -4.23
C ALA A 202 -4.26 -17.24 -4.46
N SER A 203 -4.63 -16.15 -5.14
CA SER A 203 -3.78 -14.96 -5.28
C SER A 203 -3.60 -14.25 -3.92
N LEU A 204 -2.52 -13.47 -3.79
CA LEU A 204 -2.31 -12.66 -2.58
C LEU A 204 -3.45 -11.64 -2.39
N THR A 205 -3.94 -11.03 -3.47
CA THR A 205 -5.13 -10.15 -3.45
C THR A 205 -6.36 -10.87 -2.89
N ALA A 206 -6.67 -12.08 -3.37
CA ALA A 206 -7.83 -12.84 -2.91
C ALA A 206 -7.74 -13.15 -1.41
N ARG A 207 -6.55 -13.51 -0.91
CA ARG A 207 -6.29 -13.76 0.52
C ARG A 207 -6.44 -12.51 1.38
N VAL A 208 -5.91 -11.36 0.92
CA VAL A 208 -6.06 -10.05 1.60
C VAL A 208 -7.54 -9.67 1.70
N CYS A 209 -8.27 -9.74 0.59
CA CYS A 209 -9.69 -9.41 0.54
C CYS A 209 -10.58 -10.42 1.29
N GLY A 210 -10.08 -11.65 1.46
CA GLY A 210 -10.67 -12.73 2.25
C GLY A 210 -10.34 -12.68 3.73
N ASN A 211 -9.59 -11.67 4.19
CA ASN A 211 -9.16 -11.48 5.57
C ASN A 211 -8.36 -12.68 6.13
N ASP A 212 -7.43 -13.21 5.35
CA ASP A 212 -6.52 -14.27 5.79
C ASP A 212 -5.54 -13.77 6.86
N ARG A 213 -5.69 -14.28 8.09
CA ARG A 213 -4.84 -13.92 9.23
C ARG A 213 -3.45 -14.54 9.18
N ALA A 214 -3.22 -15.54 8.32
CA ALA A 214 -1.93 -16.20 8.15
C ALA A 214 -1.01 -15.47 7.15
N LEU A 215 -1.44 -14.31 6.64
CA LEU A 215 -0.63 -13.47 5.77
C LEU A 215 0.54 -12.85 6.53
N HIS A 216 1.75 -13.25 6.18
CA HIS A 216 2.99 -12.58 6.60
C HIS A 216 3.42 -11.51 5.57
N VAL A 217 3.15 -11.76 4.28
CA VAL A 217 3.28 -10.77 3.21
C VAL A 217 1.98 -9.99 3.11
N ALA A 218 2.07 -8.67 2.98
CA ALA A 218 0.94 -7.74 2.87
C ALA A 218 0.02 -7.60 4.11
N THR A 219 0.59 -7.76 5.32
CA THR A 219 -0.11 -7.48 6.59
C THR A 219 -0.66 -6.05 6.66
N GLY A 220 0.07 -5.07 6.12
CA GLY A 220 -0.37 -3.67 6.07
C GLY A 220 -1.64 -3.49 5.23
N GLN A 221 -1.70 -4.11 4.05
CA GLN A 221 -2.83 -4.03 3.13
C GLN A 221 -4.04 -4.80 3.67
N ALA A 222 -3.82 -5.97 4.29
CA ALA A 222 -4.87 -6.71 4.99
C ALA A 222 -5.46 -5.90 6.15
N SER A 223 -4.62 -5.30 6.99
CA SER A 223 -5.07 -4.44 8.10
C SER A 223 -5.81 -3.20 7.59
N LEU A 224 -5.30 -2.54 6.55
CA LEU A 224 -5.93 -1.36 5.96
C LEU A 224 -7.31 -1.71 5.40
N TYR A 225 -7.40 -2.77 4.59
CA TYR A 225 -8.67 -3.22 4.03
C TYR A 225 -9.66 -3.62 5.12
N GLN A 226 -9.23 -4.34 6.15
CA GLN A 226 -10.09 -4.72 7.26
C GLN A 226 -10.65 -3.48 7.98
N THR A 227 -9.80 -2.51 8.32
CA THR A 227 -10.24 -1.26 8.97
C THR A 227 -11.25 -0.51 8.09
N VAL A 228 -10.95 -0.37 6.80
CA VAL A 228 -11.83 0.30 5.83
C VAL A 228 -13.17 -0.43 5.67
N ALA A 229 -13.14 -1.75 5.50
CA ALA A 229 -14.34 -2.57 5.34
C ALA A 229 -15.24 -2.55 6.58
N THR A 230 -14.64 -2.58 7.78
CA THR A 230 -15.36 -2.40 9.05
C THR A 230 -15.96 -1.00 9.15
N TYR A 231 -15.22 0.05 8.77
CA TYR A 231 -15.72 1.42 8.80
C TYR A 231 -16.91 1.64 7.84
N LEU A 232 -16.84 1.12 6.61
CA LEU A 232 -17.92 1.20 5.60
C LEU A 232 -19.14 0.32 5.96
N GLY A 233 -18.97 -0.63 6.88
CA GLY A 233 -20.03 -1.55 7.31
C GLY A 233 -20.40 -2.57 6.24
N SER A 234 -19.40 -3.18 5.58
CA SER A 234 -19.61 -4.12 4.48
C SER A 234 -20.34 -5.43 4.89
N ASN A 235 -20.34 -5.80 6.18
CA ASN A 235 -20.79 -7.12 6.63
C ASN A 235 -21.97 -7.11 7.62
N ASP A 236 -22.44 -5.95 8.07
CA ASP A 236 -23.47 -5.86 9.13
C ASP A 236 -24.78 -5.24 8.64
N ASN A 237 -25.89 -5.89 8.98
CA ASN A 237 -27.25 -5.50 8.58
C ASN A 237 -27.78 -4.24 9.29
N LEU A 238 -27.12 -3.74 10.34
CA LEU A 238 -27.57 -2.55 11.04
C LEU A 238 -26.92 -1.29 10.46
N VAL A 239 -27.60 -0.69 9.48
CA VAL A 239 -27.19 0.55 8.79
C VAL A 239 -26.86 1.70 9.76
N LEU A 240 -27.46 1.70 10.96
CA LEU A 240 -27.29 2.75 11.96
C LEU A 240 -25.89 2.80 12.61
N PHE A 241 -25.17 1.67 12.69
CA PHE A 241 -23.87 1.58 13.38
C PHE A 241 -22.67 1.62 12.43
N LYS A 242 -22.82 2.23 11.25
CA LYS A 242 -21.71 2.43 10.31
C LYS A 242 -20.76 3.52 10.81
N GLY A 243 -19.51 3.44 10.38
CA GLY A 243 -18.46 4.38 10.76
C GLY A 243 -18.77 5.85 10.50
N PRO A 244 -19.30 6.24 9.32
CA PRO A 244 -19.67 7.64 9.05
C PRO A 244 -20.75 8.18 10.00
N VAL A 245 -21.73 7.35 10.39
CA VAL A 245 -22.79 7.77 11.33
C VAL A 245 -22.22 7.99 12.72
N LEU A 246 -21.38 7.06 13.20
CA LEU A 246 -20.67 7.22 14.47
C LEU A 246 -19.76 8.47 14.44
N GLY A 247 -19.08 8.70 13.31
CA GLY A 247 -18.32 9.91 13.01
C GLY A 247 -19.14 11.18 13.20
N MET A 248 -20.33 11.24 12.61
CA MET A 248 -21.23 12.40 12.74
C MET A 248 -21.75 12.60 14.16
N VAL A 249 -22.03 11.51 14.89
CA VAL A 249 -22.40 11.58 16.31
C VAL A 249 -21.25 12.17 17.14
N ALA A 250 -20.02 11.71 16.91
CA ALA A 250 -18.83 12.21 17.61
C ALA A 250 -18.55 13.68 17.29
N VAL A 251 -18.66 14.09 16.03
CA VAL A 251 -18.57 15.52 15.64
C VAL A 251 -19.70 16.32 16.30
N THR A 252 -20.91 15.78 16.40
CA THR A 252 -22.01 16.46 17.11
C THR A 252 -21.67 16.68 18.58
N LEU A 253 -21.21 15.65 19.28
CA LEU A 253 -20.76 15.76 20.68
C LEU A 253 -19.62 16.77 20.82
N TRP A 254 -18.63 16.73 19.92
CA TRP A 254 -17.53 17.69 19.89
C TRP A 254 -18.01 19.13 19.75
N PHE A 255 -18.94 19.39 18.82
CA PHE A 255 -19.51 20.72 18.63
C PHE A 255 -20.31 21.19 19.85
N LEU A 256 -21.04 20.30 20.52
CA LEU A 256 -21.76 20.64 21.75
C LEU A 256 -20.81 20.99 22.90
N MET A 257 -19.70 20.25 23.05
CA MET A 257 -18.69 20.55 24.08
C MET A 257 -18.03 21.90 23.84
N VAL A 258 -17.60 22.20 22.61
CA VAL A 258 -17.03 23.51 22.27
C VAL A 258 -18.06 24.63 22.39
N SER A 259 -19.33 24.35 22.05
CA SER A 259 -20.42 25.31 22.16
C SER A 259 -20.64 25.80 23.60
N ASP A 260 -20.46 24.93 24.58
CA ASP A 260 -20.54 25.27 26.00
C ASP A 260 -19.39 26.21 26.40
N ASP A 261 -18.14 25.88 26.06
CA ASP A 261 -16.97 26.72 26.35
C ASP A 261 -16.99 28.09 25.65
N VAL A 262 -17.42 28.13 24.37
CA VAL A 262 -17.59 29.40 23.65
C VAL A 262 -18.69 30.23 24.31
N THR A 263 -19.75 29.60 24.77
CA THR A 263 -20.85 30.25 25.48
C THR A 263 -20.37 30.88 26.78
N THR A 264 -19.67 30.14 27.64
CA THR A 264 -19.15 30.64 28.91
C THR A 264 -18.15 31.78 28.69
N THR A 265 -17.28 31.65 27.67
CA THR A 265 -16.32 32.70 27.27
C THR A 265 -17.02 33.98 26.79
N LEU A 266 -18.08 33.86 25.98
CA LEU A 266 -18.84 35.02 25.51
C LEU A 266 -19.64 35.67 26.63
N ASP A 267 -20.18 34.89 27.57
CA ASP A 267 -20.88 35.42 28.73
C ASP A 267 -19.92 36.19 29.66
N LEU A 268 -18.68 35.70 29.86
CA LEU A 268 -17.60 36.46 30.51
C LEU A 268 -17.31 37.79 29.79
N GLY A 269 -17.22 37.76 28.46
CA GLY A 269 -17.07 38.96 27.64
C GLY A 269 -18.21 39.97 27.85
N ARG A 270 -19.45 39.50 27.95
CA ARG A 270 -20.63 40.34 28.23
C ARG A 270 -20.59 40.92 29.64
N VAL A 271 -20.14 40.15 30.64
CA VAL A 271 -19.89 40.64 32.00
C VAL A 271 -18.90 41.80 31.96
N LEU A 272 -17.75 41.62 31.30
CA LEU A 272 -16.72 42.66 31.21
C LEU A 272 -17.24 43.93 30.54
N ILE A 273 -18.07 43.82 29.50
CA ILE A 273 -18.69 44.97 28.83
C ILE A 273 -19.68 45.68 29.77
N THR A 274 -20.49 44.93 30.51
CA THR A 274 -21.60 45.45 31.34
C THR A 274 -21.12 46.11 32.63
N ILE A 275 -20.04 45.62 33.25
CA ILE A 275 -19.54 46.21 34.51
C ILE A 275 -19.01 47.63 34.26
N PRO A 276 -19.44 48.62 35.08
CA PRO A 276 -18.96 49.99 34.98
C PRO A 276 -17.49 50.13 35.38
N VAL A 277 -16.79 51.03 34.68
CA VAL A 277 -15.38 51.33 34.95
C VAL A 277 -15.26 52.16 36.23
N GLY A 278 -14.45 51.72 37.18
CA GLY A 278 -14.19 52.39 38.46
C GLY A 278 -13.03 51.75 39.21
N GLN A 279 -12.71 52.21 40.42
CA GLN A 279 -11.75 51.49 41.27
C GLN A 279 -12.38 50.13 41.64
N THR A 280 -11.63 49.03 41.46
CA THR A 280 -12.19 47.70 41.73
C THR A 280 -12.60 47.58 43.18
N CYS A 281 -13.88 47.29 43.41
CA CYS A 281 -14.47 47.21 44.73
C CYS A 281 -15.31 45.93 44.83
N LEU A 282 -15.01 45.12 45.86
CA LEU A 282 -15.80 43.97 46.28
C LEU A 282 -16.60 44.41 47.51
N VAL A 283 -17.93 44.32 47.41
CA VAL A 283 -18.85 44.70 48.48
C VAL A 283 -19.43 43.43 49.07
N LEU A 284 -19.47 43.32 50.39
CA LEU A 284 -20.18 42.24 51.09
C LEU A 284 -21.69 42.51 50.95
N ASP A 285 -22.42 41.62 50.26
CA ASP A 285 -23.84 41.82 49.94
C ASP A 285 -24.77 41.20 50.99
N THR A 286 -24.32 40.15 51.68
CA THR A 286 -25.07 39.48 52.75
C THR A 286 -24.25 39.49 54.03
N GLU A 287 -24.86 39.96 55.13
CA GLU A 287 -24.25 39.98 56.48
C GLU A 287 -24.34 38.60 57.18
N ASP A 288 -24.72 37.53 56.48
CA ASP A 288 -24.68 36.18 57.05
C ASP A 288 -23.23 35.80 57.37
N GLU A 289 -22.90 35.76 58.65
CA GLU A 289 -21.54 35.44 59.13
C GLU A 289 -21.06 34.05 58.69
N GLU A 290 -21.99 33.13 58.42
CA GLU A 290 -21.68 31.74 58.06
C GLU A 290 -21.34 31.54 56.57
N ASP A 291 -21.82 32.40 55.66
CA ASP A 291 -21.57 32.28 54.21
C ASP A 291 -21.47 33.67 53.55
N PRO A 292 -20.33 34.38 53.72
CA PRO A 292 -20.16 35.73 53.21
C PRO A 292 -20.18 35.74 51.67
N LYS A 293 -21.12 36.48 51.09
CA LYS A 293 -21.28 36.62 49.65
C LYS A 293 -20.74 37.97 49.17
N TYR A 294 -19.81 37.94 48.22
CA TYR A 294 -19.17 39.13 47.67
C TYR A 294 -19.78 39.51 46.32
N ARG A 295 -20.08 40.80 46.14
CA ARG A 295 -20.59 41.36 44.89
C ARG A 295 -19.55 42.29 44.27
N LEU A 296 -19.22 42.03 43.00
CA LEU A 296 -18.34 42.88 42.20
C LEU A 296 -19.13 44.06 41.62
N THR A 297 -18.86 45.29 42.07
CA THR A 297 -19.61 46.49 41.66
C THR A 297 -18.94 47.26 40.53
N HIS A 298 -17.62 47.46 40.64
CA HIS A 298 -16.82 48.24 39.71
C HIS A 298 -15.52 47.49 39.36
N ILE A 299 -14.99 47.70 38.15
CA ILE A 299 -13.69 47.18 37.71
C ILE A 299 -12.83 48.28 37.10
N SER A 300 -11.52 48.27 37.37
CA SER A 300 -10.61 49.26 36.79
C SER A 300 -10.47 49.08 35.28
N PHE A 301 -10.21 50.17 34.54
CA PHE A 301 -10.08 50.12 33.09
C PHE A 301 -8.97 49.17 32.63
N SER A 302 -7.81 49.18 33.30
CA SER A 302 -6.70 48.29 32.98
C SER A 302 -7.07 46.82 33.15
N ARG A 303 -7.84 46.46 34.20
CA ARG A 303 -8.32 45.09 34.41
C ARG A 303 -9.41 44.70 33.43
N LYS A 304 -10.30 45.62 33.05
CA LYS A 304 -11.28 45.40 31.99
C LYS A 304 -10.59 45.10 30.66
N LEU A 305 -9.57 45.88 30.29
CA LEU A 305 -8.78 45.64 29.08
C LEU A 305 -8.04 44.29 29.15
N TRP A 306 -7.39 43.99 30.29
CA TRP A 306 -6.74 42.69 30.51
C TRP A 306 -7.72 41.52 30.37
N GLY A 307 -8.89 41.62 30.99
CA GLY A 307 -9.97 40.64 30.86
C GLY A 307 -10.42 40.47 29.41
N CYS A 308 -10.62 41.57 28.68
CA CYS A 308 -10.99 41.50 27.26
C CYS A 308 -9.91 40.81 26.42
N ILE A 309 -8.62 41.07 26.67
CA ILE A 309 -7.51 40.39 25.99
C ILE A 309 -7.57 38.89 26.28
N ILE A 310 -7.76 38.50 27.54
CA ILE A 310 -7.91 37.10 27.93
C ILE A 310 -9.08 36.42 27.23
N THR A 311 -10.25 37.05 27.22
CA THR A 311 -11.43 36.53 26.54
C THR A 311 -11.17 36.31 25.05
N VAL A 312 -10.48 37.25 24.39
CA VAL A 312 -10.10 37.11 22.97
C VAL A 312 -9.12 35.96 22.76
N VAL A 313 -8.12 35.80 23.64
CA VAL A 313 -7.16 34.69 23.58
C VAL A 313 -7.87 33.35 23.78
N ARG A 314 -8.71 33.21 24.82
CA ARG A 314 -9.49 31.99 25.08
C ARG A 314 -10.36 31.63 23.89
N LEU A 315 -11.11 32.61 23.34
CA LEU A 315 -11.94 32.39 22.15
C LEU A 315 -11.11 31.98 20.93
N THR A 316 -9.93 32.57 20.73
CA THR A 316 -9.03 32.22 19.63
C THR A 316 -8.56 30.77 19.76
N ILE A 317 -8.14 30.34 20.96
CA ILE A 317 -7.75 28.96 21.23
C ILE A 317 -8.91 28.01 20.98
N ALA A 318 -10.12 28.32 21.50
CA ALA A 318 -11.32 27.52 21.28
C ALA A 318 -11.67 27.38 19.79
N CYS A 319 -11.57 28.46 19.00
CA CYS A 319 -11.81 28.41 17.55
C CYS A 319 -10.77 27.57 16.80
N VAL A 320 -9.48 27.70 17.15
CA VAL A 320 -8.42 26.90 16.53
C VAL A 320 -8.58 25.42 16.90
N LEU A 321 -8.90 25.12 18.16
CA LEU A 321 -9.16 23.77 18.64
C LEU A 321 -10.42 23.18 18.01
N LEU A 322 -11.49 23.97 17.81
CA LEU A 322 -12.69 23.54 17.08
C LEU A 322 -12.34 23.07 15.68
N TRP A 323 -11.53 23.85 14.95
CA TRP A 323 -11.11 23.52 13.58
C TRP A 323 -10.27 22.24 13.53
N TYR A 324 -9.14 22.20 14.25
CA TYR A 324 -8.24 21.04 14.20
C TYR A 324 -8.80 19.81 14.92
N GLY A 325 -9.61 20.00 15.97
CA GLY A 325 -10.35 18.93 16.64
C GLY A 325 -11.40 18.30 15.71
N THR A 326 -12.07 19.11 14.88
CA THR A 326 -12.99 18.58 13.86
C THR A 326 -12.23 17.74 12.83
N LEU A 327 -11.08 18.23 12.33
CA LEU A 327 -10.23 17.45 11.43
C LEU A 327 -9.76 16.14 12.08
N TYR A 328 -9.35 16.18 13.35
CA TYR A 328 -8.92 14.99 14.08
C TYR A 328 -10.02 13.93 14.20
N VAL A 329 -11.23 14.33 14.58
CA VAL A 329 -12.38 13.42 14.70
C VAL A 329 -12.78 12.87 13.35
N VAL A 330 -12.86 13.71 12.30
CA VAL A 330 -13.26 13.27 10.95
C VAL A 330 -12.24 12.30 10.36
N HIS A 331 -10.94 12.59 10.44
CA HIS A 331 -9.87 11.75 9.86
C HIS A 331 -9.64 10.42 10.61
N THR A 332 -10.36 10.15 11.70
CA THR A 332 -10.26 8.92 12.47
C THR A 332 -11.14 7.82 11.85
N ILE A 333 -10.50 6.82 11.22
CA ILE A 333 -11.18 5.64 10.64
C ILE A 333 -11.42 4.50 11.64
N ASN A 334 -10.69 4.49 12.76
CA ASN A 334 -10.84 3.47 13.79
C ASN A 334 -12.03 3.83 14.70
N LEU A 335 -13.04 2.97 14.75
CA LEU A 335 -14.26 3.23 15.52
C LEU A 335 -14.01 3.37 17.03
N SER A 336 -13.07 2.59 17.58
CA SER A 336 -12.65 2.67 18.99
C SER A 336 -12.04 4.02 19.36
N ASP A 337 -11.26 4.57 18.42
CA ASP A 337 -10.46 5.77 18.65
C ASP A 337 -11.35 7.00 18.57
N LEU A 338 -12.44 6.94 17.81
CA LEU A 338 -13.33 8.07 17.56
C LEU A 338 -13.93 8.65 18.85
N VAL A 339 -14.41 7.80 19.76
CA VAL A 339 -14.93 8.23 21.08
C VAL A 339 -13.81 8.69 22.00
N LEU A 340 -12.69 7.96 22.02
CA LEU A 340 -11.53 8.31 22.84
C LEU A 340 -10.97 9.68 22.46
N ASN A 341 -10.94 10.00 21.16
CA ASN A 341 -10.46 11.25 20.62
C ASN A 341 -11.36 12.43 21.03
N CYS A 342 -12.68 12.24 21.03
CA CYS A 342 -13.60 13.26 21.55
C CYS A 342 -13.37 13.57 23.03
N ILE A 343 -13.23 12.54 23.87
CA ILE A 343 -12.99 12.71 25.30
C ILE A 343 -11.62 13.37 25.55
N ALA A 344 -10.60 12.98 24.79
CA ALA A 344 -9.28 13.60 24.89
C ALA A 344 -9.33 15.11 24.55
N LEU A 345 -10.09 15.49 23.53
CA LEU A 345 -10.28 16.90 23.16
C LEU A 345 -11.07 17.68 24.23
N GLU A 346 -12.04 17.05 24.90
CA GLU A 346 -12.76 17.64 26.03
C GLU A 346 -11.80 17.95 27.20
N ILE A 347 -10.90 17.02 27.53
CA ILE A 347 -9.88 17.23 28.57
C ILE A 347 -8.97 18.41 28.21
N VAL A 348 -8.60 18.56 26.94
CA VAL A 348 -7.77 19.68 26.47
C VAL A 348 -8.52 21.01 26.58
N LEU A 349 -9.82 21.03 26.27
CA LEU A 349 -10.67 22.21 26.40
C LEU A 349 -10.75 22.67 27.88
N ASN A 350 -10.90 21.73 28.81
CA ASN A 350 -11.11 21.97 30.25
C ASN A 350 -9.81 21.95 31.08
N VAL A 351 -8.64 22.06 30.45
CA VAL A 351 -7.36 21.99 31.15
C VAL A 351 -7.17 23.13 32.15
N ASP A 352 -7.76 24.29 31.87
CA ASP A 352 -7.74 25.46 32.74
C ASP A 352 -8.52 25.21 34.04
N ASP A 353 -9.64 24.50 33.99
CA ASP A 353 -10.41 24.13 35.18
C ASP A 353 -9.62 23.14 36.04
N LEU A 354 -8.98 22.15 35.41
CA LEU A 354 -8.12 21.18 36.11
C LEU A 354 -6.94 21.87 36.80
N LEU A 355 -6.30 22.84 36.12
CA LEU A 355 -5.19 23.62 36.69
C LEU A 355 -5.66 24.50 37.85
N PHE A 356 -6.85 25.10 37.76
CA PHE A 356 -7.41 25.87 38.86
C PHE A 356 -7.68 24.98 40.08
N GLN A 357 -8.39 23.86 39.88
CA GLN A 357 -8.75 22.95 40.97
C GLN A 357 -7.53 22.31 41.64
N ALA A 358 -6.46 22.08 40.89
CA ALA A 358 -5.23 21.51 41.42
C ALA A 358 -4.36 22.58 42.12
N LEU A 359 -4.15 23.73 41.47
CA LEU A 359 -3.05 24.64 41.84
C LEU A 359 -3.51 26.02 42.35
N ALA A 360 -4.76 26.43 42.17
CA ALA A 360 -5.19 27.76 42.62
C ALA A 360 -5.04 27.89 44.16
N PRO A 361 -4.55 29.04 44.67
CA PRO A 361 -4.34 29.21 46.11
C PRO A 361 -5.68 29.26 46.86
N THR A 362 -5.71 28.83 48.13
CA THR A 362 -6.94 28.75 48.91
C THR A 362 -7.74 30.06 48.97
N PRO A 363 -7.13 31.26 49.15
CA PRO A 363 -7.88 32.51 49.10
C PRO A 363 -8.54 32.79 47.75
N ALA A 364 -7.89 32.41 46.65
CA ALA A 364 -8.47 32.53 45.32
C ALA A 364 -9.67 31.58 45.15
N ARG A 365 -9.55 30.32 45.58
CA ARG A 365 -10.68 29.37 45.52
C ARG A 365 -11.86 29.85 46.36
N PHE A 366 -11.57 30.32 47.58
CA PHE A 366 -12.59 30.88 48.46
C PHE A 366 -13.28 32.08 47.82
N LEU A 367 -12.50 33.02 47.25
CA LEU A 367 -13.05 34.17 46.54
C LEU A 367 -13.95 33.74 45.36
N MET A 368 -13.48 32.84 44.50
CA MET A 368 -14.28 32.38 43.35
C MET A 368 -15.59 31.71 43.77
N ASN A 369 -15.57 30.92 44.86
CA ASN A 369 -16.76 30.23 45.36
C ASN A 369 -17.74 31.14 46.12
N THR A 370 -17.28 32.29 46.63
CA THR A 370 -18.10 33.25 47.41
C THR A 370 -18.59 34.45 46.58
N LEU A 371 -18.13 34.56 45.32
CA LEU A 371 -18.60 35.59 44.41
C LEU A 371 -20.05 35.34 43.98
N GLN A 372 -20.90 36.34 44.16
CA GLN A 372 -22.27 36.30 43.68
C GLN A 372 -22.32 36.34 42.15
N PRO A 373 -23.25 35.58 41.53
CA PRO A 373 -23.49 35.66 40.10
C PRO A 373 -23.82 37.09 39.64
N ILE A 374 -23.22 37.50 38.52
CA ILE A 374 -23.45 38.82 37.93
C ILE A 374 -24.66 38.74 37.01
N GLN A 375 -25.64 39.61 37.28
CA GLN A 375 -26.83 39.78 36.46
C GLN A 375 -26.45 40.31 35.08
N LEU A 376 -26.60 39.49 34.04
CA LEU A 376 -26.40 39.87 32.66
C LEU A 376 -27.66 40.57 32.13
N LYS A 377 -27.46 41.51 31.19
CA LYS A 377 -28.57 42.02 30.39
C LYS A 377 -29.04 40.88 29.49
N SER A 378 -30.25 40.39 29.72
CA SER A 378 -30.80 39.28 28.95
C SER A 378 -30.79 39.60 27.45
N MET A 379 -30.44 38.59 26.66
CA MET A 379 -30.60 38.66 25.22
C MET A 379 -32.10 38.78 24.88
N PRO A 380 -32.46 39.47 23.77
CA PRO A 380 -33.86 39.68 23.43
C PRO A 380 -34.57 38.33 23.27
N ARG A 381 -35.58 38.08 24.09
CA ARG A 381 -36.42 36.87 24.00
C ARG A 381 -37.61 37.12 23.08
N ARG A 382 -37.92 36.15 22.22
CA ARG A 382 -39.16 36.18 21.41
C ARG A 382 -39.97 34.93 21.69
N LYS A 383 -41.17 35.12 22.23
CA LYS A 383 -42.12 34.03 22.55
C LYS A 383 -41.51 32.91 23.40
N GLY A 384 -40.68 33.26 24.39
CA GLY A 384 -40.07 32.31 25.33
C GLY A 384 -38.80 31.63 24.83
N VAL A 385 -38.33 31.89 23.60
CA VAL A 385 -37.05 31.37 23.09
C VAL A 385 -35.98 32.47 23.17
N ASP A 386 -34.84 32.12 23.75
CA ASP A 386 -33.63 32.95 23.73
C ASP A 386 -33.00 32.92 22.33
N VAL A 387 -32.65 34.10 21.80
CA VAL A 387 -31.94 34.25 20.52
C VAL A 387 -30.63 33.45 20.51
N LYS A 388 -29.94 33.31 21.64
CA LYS A 388 -28.72 32.48 21.74
C LYS A 388 -29.04 31.01 21.52
N ALA A 389 -30.03 30.46 22.24
CA ALA A 389 -30.46 29.08 22.07
C ALA A 389 -30.96 28.80 20.64
N PHE A 390 -31.71 29.73 20.06
CA PHE A 390 -32.17 29.64 18.66
C PHE A 390 -30.99 29.68 17.66
N LEU A 391 -30.03 30.57 17.88
CA LEU A 391 -28.83 30.68 17.04
C LEU A 391 -28.02 29.38 17.10
N MET A 392 -27.81 28.81 18.30
CA MET A 392 -27.07 27.56 18.47
C MET A 392 -27.82 26.36 17.87
N LEU A 393 -29.15 26.32 18.05
CA LEU A 393 -30.01 25.29 17.44
C LEU A 393 -29.94 25.30 15.91
N LEU A 394 -29.69 26.47 15.29
CA LEU A 394 -29.53 26.59 13.85
C LEU A 394 -28.07 26.40 13.40
N ALA A 395 -27.12 26.96 14.15
CA ALA A 395 -25.70 26.98 13.80
C ALA A 395 -25.08 25.58 13.84
N VAL A 396 -25.40 24.77 14.85
CA VAL A 396 -24.82 23.42 14.98
C VAL A 396 -25.22 22.52 13.80
N PRO A 397 -26.51 22.38 13.41
CA PRO A 397 -26.88 21.58 12.24
C PRO A 397 -26.28 22.10 10.93
N ILE A 398 -26.22 23.42 10.73
CA ILE A 398 -25.58 24.00 9.55
C ILE A 398 -24.10 23.62 9.51
N ALA A 399 -23.39 23.76 10.64
CA ALA A 399 -21.98 23.40 10.71
C ALA A 399 -21.77 21.89 10.50
N LEU A 400 -22.64 21.03 11.03
CA LEU A 400 -22.59 19.58 10.78
C LEU A 400 -22.80 19.26 9.30
N ILE A 401 -23.75 19.90 8.63
CA ILE A 401 -23.94 19.75 7.18
C ILE A 401 -22.68 20.19 6.43
N LEU A 402 -22.09 21.33 6.80
CA LEU A 402 -20.85 21.80 6.18
C LEU A 402 -19.68 20.85 6.41
N VAL A 403 -19.48 20.35 7.63
CA VAL A 403 -18.43 19.37 7.95
C VAL A 403 -18.64 18.09 7.16
N TYR A 404 -19.89 17.60 7.07
CA TYR A 404 -20.20 16.43 6.27
C TYR A 404 -19.82 16.64 4.80
N GLN A 405 -20.27 17.74 4.19
CA GLN A 405 -20.06 18.00 2.76
C GLN A 405 -18.61 18.33 2.41
N LEU A 406 -17.91 19.09 3.26
CA LEU A 406 -16.57 19.61 2.96
C LEU A 406 -15.44 18.70 3.42
N LEU A 407 -15.65 17.91 4.48
CA LEU A 407 -14.59 17.11 5.10
C LEU A 407 -14.90 15.60 5.05
N MET A 408 -16.09 15.18 5.50
CA MET A 408 -16.40 13.75 5.62
C MET A 408 -16.70 13.07 4.28
N ALA A 409 -17.49 13.70 3.41
CA ALA A 409 -17.83 13.16 2.09
C ALA A 409 -16.61 12.87 1.20
N PRO A 410 -15.66 13.82 0.99
CA PRO A 410 -14.47 13.52 0.18
C PRO A 410 -13.59 12.44 0.81
N MET A 411 -13.46 12.40 2.14
CA MET A 411 -12.75 11.32 2.83
C MET A 411 -13.43 9.97 2.62
N LEU A 412 -14.77 9.92 2.64
CA LEU A 412 -15.53 8.70 2.40
C LEU A 412 -15.33 8.19 0.97
N GLU A 413 -15.30 9.09 -0.02
CA GLU A 413 -14.98 8.76 -1.41
C GLU A 413 -13.58 8.14 -1.53
N ASP A 414 -12.57 8.73 -0.87
CA ASP A 414 -11.21 8.18 -0.87
C ASP A 414 -11.14 6.80 -0.18
N ILE A 415 -11.86 6.60 0.93
CA ILE A 415 -11.95 5.30 1.63
C ILE A 415 -12.63 4.23 0.76
N GLU A 416 -13.75 4.58 0.11
CA GLU A 416 -14.43 3.69 -0.83
C GLU A 416 -13.53 3.37 -2.03
N ALA A 417 -12.81 4.36 -2.55
CA ALA A 417 -11.86 4.19 -3.64
C ALA A 417 -10.70 3.27 -3.26
N VAL A 418 -10.13 3.39 -2.06
CA VAL A 418 -9.10 2.44 -1.57
C VAL A 418 -9.68 1.03 -1.45
N SER A 419 -10.86 0.88 -0.84
CA SER A 419 -11.54 -0.42 -0.71
C SER A 419 -11.76 -1.09 -2.07
N HIS A 420 -12.30 -0.32 -3.03
CA HIS A 420 -12.55 -0.78 -4.39
C HIS A 420 -11.24 -1.01 -5.17
N THR A 421 -10.20 -0.24 -4.92
CA THR A 421 -8.91 -0.43 -5.60
C THR A 421 -8.22 -1.70 -5.11
N LEU A 422 -8.24 -1.98 -3.79
CA LEU A 422 -7.69 -3.21 -3.22
C LEU A 422 -8.50 -4.43 -3.62
N CYS A 423 -9.83 -4.35 -3.50
CA CYS A 423 -10.71 -5.53 -3.51
C CYS A 423 -11.92 -5.42 -4.44
N GLY A 424 -12.10 -4.36 -5.24
CA GLY A 424 -13.13 -4.32 -6.29
C GLY A 424 -12.78 -5.23 -7.48
N GLY A 425 -13.74 -5.56 -8.34
CA GLY A 425 -13.48 -6.34 -9.56
C GLY A 425 -12.98 -7.77 -9.33
N GLU A 426 -12.28 -8.33 -10.33
CA GLU A 426 -11.76 -9.70 -10.30
C GLU A 426 -10.53 -9.81 -9.38
N ARG A 427 -10.57 -10.77 -8.46
CA ARG A 427 -9.53 -11.01 -7.45
C ARG A 427 -8.78 -12.31 -7.73
N ASP A 428 -9.39 -13.20 -8.47
CA ASP A 428 -9.00 -14.61 -8.59
C ASP A 428 -8.18 -14.84 -9.85
N PHE A 429 -7.10 -14.08 -10.00
CA PHE A 429 -6.12 -14.29 -11.04
C PHE A 429 -4.71 -13.96 -10.56
N VAL A 430 -3.72 -14.51 -11.25
CA VAL A 430 -2.31 -14.21 -11.09
C VAL A 430 -1.67 -13.91 -12.44
N TRP A 431 -0.55 -13.20 -12.43
CA TRP A 431 0.21 -12.89 -13.61
C TRP A 431 1.72 -13.06 -13.39
N LEU A 432 2.43 -13.28 -14.49
CA LEU A 432 3.89 -13.19 -14.57
C LEU A 432 4.30 -12.55 -15.90
N GLU A 433 5.52 -12.07 -15.94
CA GLU A 433 6.16 -11.63 -17.18
C GLU A 433 7.02 -12.77 -17.70
N ASP A 434 6.80 -13.19 -18.96
CA ASP A 434 7.62 -14.21 -19.59
C ASP A 434 8.93 -13.62 -20.17
N SER A 435 9.80 -14.47 -20.68
CA SER A 435 11.07 -14.07 -21.30
C SER A 435 10.93 -13.11 -22.48
N ARG A 436 9.71 -12.95 -23.04
CA ARG A 436 9.38 -12.02 -24.12
C ARG A 436 8.85 -10.68 -23.63
N ARG A 437 8.89 -10.44 -22.31
CA ARG A 437 8.29 -9.26 -21.67
C ARG A 437 6.79 -9.14 -21.88
N MET A 438 6.10 -10.26 -22.11
CA MET A 438 4.66 -10.29 -22.23
C MET A 438 4.03 -10.81 -20.94
N VAL A 439 2.89 -10.24 -20.59
CA VAL A 439 2.16 -10.62 -19.38
C VAL A 439 1.34 -11.86 -19.68
N VAL A 440 1.64 -12.93 -18.97
CA VAL A 440 0.88 -14.18 -18.99
C VAL A 440 0.05 -14.23 -17.73
N MET A 441 -1.24 -14.56 -17.87
CA MET A 441 -2.21 -14.57 -16.78
C MET A 441 -2.84 -15.95 -16.64
N ALA A 442 -3.24 -16.31 -15.42
CA ALA A 442 -4.04 -17.50 -15.15
C ALA A 442 -5.04 -17.21 -14.04
N THR A 443 -6.19 -17.90 -14.08
CA THR A 443 -7.20 -17.80 -13.02
C THR A 443 -6.71 -18.56 -11.78
N SER A 444 -6.83 -17.93 -10.61
CA SER A 444 -6.61 -18.58 -9.32
C SER A 444 -7.95 -19.03 -8.72
N ARG A 445 -7.91 -19.75 -7.61
CA ARG A 445 -9.12 -20.03 -6.83
C ARG A 445 -9.53 -18.83 -6.00
N SER A 446 -10.83 -18.68 -5.81
CA SER A 446 -11.39 -17.77 -4.81
C SER A 446 -10.98 -18.23 -3.42
N TYR A 447 -10.45 -17.33 -2.61
CA TYR A 447 -10.08 -17.66 -1.23
C TYR A 447 -11.35 -17.80 -0.37
N GLN A 448 -11.49 -18.93 0.33
CA GLN A 448 -12.51 -19.09 1.37
C GLN A 448 -11.83 -19.19 2.75
N PRO A 449 -12.38 -18.57 3.81
CA PRO A 449 -11.84 -18.72 5.17
C PRO A 449 -11.78 -20.18 5.65
N ALA A 450 -12.67 -21.04 5.13
CA ALA A 450 -12.66 -22.48 5.39
C ALA A 450 -11.41 -23.19 4.83
N ASP A 451 -10.72 -22.61 3.84
CA ASP A 451 -9.47 -23.13 3.28
C ASP A 451 -8.32 -23.09 4.31
N GLN A 452 -8.47 -22.33 5.40
CA GLN A 452 -7.52 -22.39 6.51
C GLN A 452 -7.55 -23.76 7.21
N ALA A 453 -8.71 -24.42 7.27
CA ALA A 453 -8.81 -25.80 7.74
C ALA A 453 -8.21 -26.79 6.73
N VAL A 454 -8.35 -26.51 5.43
CA VAL A 454 -7.68 -27.28 4.36
C VAL A 454 -6.16 -27.13 4.46
N ARG A 455 -5.65 -25.94 4.79
CA ARG A 455 -4.23 -25.69 5.01
C ARG A 455 -3.68 -26.48 6.20
N LEU A 456 -4.40 -26.50 7.33
CA LEU A 456 -4.04 -27.33 8.48
C LEU A 456 -4.06 -28.83 8.12
N ALA A 457 -5.05 -29.29 7.35
CA ALA A 457 -5.12 -30.67 6.88
C ALA A 457 -4.05 -31.02 5.82
N ALA A 458 -3.66 -30.06 4.97
CA ALA A 458 -2.61 -30.20 3.97
C ALA A 458 -1.21 -30.18 4.60
N GLU A 459 -1.00 -29.39 5.65
CA GLU A 459 0.22 -29.42 6.48
C GLU A 459 0.35 -30.78 7.19
N GLU A 460 -0.76 -31.42 7.56
CA GLU A 460 -0.77 -32.79 8.11
C GLU A 460 -0.64 -33.90 7.04
N ASN A 461 -1.02 -33.66 5.78
CA ASN A 461 -1.03 -34.66 4.70
C ASN A 461 -0.64 -34.08 3.31
N ALA A 462 0.58 -33.56 3.20
CA ALA A 462 1.06 -32.75 2.07
C ALA A 462 1.07 -33.41 0.67
N ALA A 463 0.69 -34.68 0.53
CA ALA A 463 0.75 -35.41 -0.73
C ALA A 463 -0.62 -35.66 -1.42
N ALA A 464 -1.76 -35.48 -0.74
CA ALA A 464 -3.04 -36.02 -1.23
C ALA A 464 -3.98 -35.03 -1.95
N ILE A 465 -3.81 -33.71 -1.79
CA ILE A 465 -4.84 -32.72 -2.17
C ILE A 465 -4.62 -32.11 -3.57
N VAL A 466 -3.46 -32.33 -4.19
CA VAL A 466 -2.96 -31.52 -5.32
C VAL A 466 -3.55 -31.88 -6.69
N VAL A 467 -4.39 -32.91 -6.82
CA VAL A 467 -4.73 -33.49 -8.15
C VAL A 467 -6.18 -33.33 -8.61
N ASN A 468 -7.18 -33.08 -7.75
CA ASN A 468 -8.58 -33.36 -8.16
C ASN A 468 -9.55 -32.19 -8.37
N ASP A 469 -9.16 -30.91 -8.32
CA ASP A 469 -10.13 -29.80 -8.46
C ASP A 469 -9.72 -28.71 -9.48
N VAL A 470 -9.20 -29.10 -10.64
CA VAL A 470 -8.92 -28.15 -11.75
C VAL A 470 -9.73 -28.56 -12.96
N VAL A 471 -11.05 -28.32 -12.92
CA VAL A 471 -11.91 -28.46 -14.10
C VAL A 471 -12.96 -27.35 -14.14
N GLN A 472 -12.85 -26.55 -15.19
CA GLN A 472 -13.84 -25.62 -15.78
C GLN A 472 -14.11 -24.28 -15.09
N ARG A 473 -13.42 -23.23 -15.56
CA ARG A 473 -14.01 -21.90 -15.81
C ARG A 473 -13.47 -21.30 -17.10
N ASN A 474 -14.37 -20.63 -17.82
CA ASN A 474 -14.19 -20.09 -19.16
C ASN A 474 -13.43 -18.74 -19.09
N PRO A 475 -12.24 -18.59 -19.69
CA PRO A 475 -11.46 -17.35 -19.64
C PRO A 475 -11.78 -16.47 -20.84
N GLU A 476 -13.00 -15.93 -20.92
CA GLU A 476 -13.28 -14.83 -21.85
C GLU A 476 -13.13 -13.50 -21.11
N GLY A 477 -12.11 -12.72 -21.47
CA GLY A 477 -12.16 -11.27 -21.27
C GLY A 477 -10.97 -10.62 -20.58
N SER A 478 -9.83 -10.53 -21.24
CA SER A 478 -9.08 -9.26 -21.34
C SER A 478 -8.12 -9.31 -22.53
N SER A 479 -8.02 -8.24 -23.31
CA SER A 479 -7.06 -8.13 -24.43
C SER A 479 -5.63 -7.79 -23.97
N LEU A 480 -5.40 -7.72 -22.66
CA LEU A 480 -4.19 -7.15 -22.06
C LEU A 480 -3.12 -8.18 -21.69
N GLY A 481 -3.41 -9.49 -21.81
CA GLY A 481 -2.47 -10.56 -21.48
C GLY A 481 -2.83 -11.89 -22.12
N ILE A 482 -1.85 -12.80 -22.16
CA ILE A 482 -2.04 -14.16 -22.67
C ILE A 482 -2.57 -15.03 -21.53
N TRP A 483 -3.81 -15.50 -21.66
CA TRP A 483 -4.42 -16.35 -20.64
C TRP A 483 -4.00 -17.82 -20.81
N LYS A 484 -3.64 -18.46 -19.68
CA LYS A 484 -3.40 -19.89 -19.57
C LYS A 484 -4.51 -20.55 -18.76
N GLU A 485 -4.71 -21.85 -19.00
CA GLU A 485 -5.79 -22.62 -18.39
C GLU A 485 -5.69 -22.67 -16.86
N ASP A 486 -4.47 -22.72 -16.33
CA ASP A 486 -4.22 -22.80 -14.91
C ASP A 486 -2.88 -22.17 -14.51
N VAL A 487 -2.71 -21.94 -13.21
CA VAL A 487 -1.53 -21.27 -12.65
C VAL A 487 -0.25 -22.09 -12.84
N ARG A 488 -0.32 -23.43 -12.89
CA ARG A 488 0.87 -24.28 -13.12
C ARG A 488 1.34 -24.20 -14.55
N THR A 489 0.42 -24.22 -15.53
CA THR A 489 0.80 -24.03 -16.94
C THR A 489 1.36 -22.64 -17.19
N MET A 490 0.83 -21.61 -16.52
CA MET A 490 1.43 -20.27 -16.50
C MET A 490 2.85 -20.29 -15.92
N MET A 491 3.06 -20.87 -14.73
CA MET A 491 4.40 -20.96 -14.13
C MET A 491 5.38 -21.77 -14.97
N ALA A 492 4.93 -22.85 -15.61
CA ALA A 492 5.77 -23.61 -16.54
C ALA A 492 6.20 -22.74 -17.73
N TRP A 493 5.30 -21.91 -18.25
CA TRP A 493 5.59 -20.96 -19.32
C TRP A 493 6.62 -19.90 -18.90
N GLY A 494 6.56 -19.41 -17.66
CA GLY A 494 7.54 -18.46 -17.13
C GLY A 494 8.95 -19.05 -16.95
N LYS A 495 9.10 -20.39 -16.95
CA LYS A 495 10.40 -21.07 -16.85
C LYS A 495 11.07 -21.34 -18.19
N TYR A 496 10.33 -21.25 -19.29
CA TYR A 496 10.88 -21.46 -20.62
C TYR A 496 11.85 -20.33 -20.95
N ASP A 497 12.98 -20.70 -21.55
CA ASP A 497 13.88 -19.71 -22.12
C ASP A 497 13.20 -18.98 -23.29
N PHE A 498 13.81 -17.90 -23.77
CA PHE A 498 13.24 -17.09 -24.84
C PHE A 498 12.93 -17.91 -26.11
N GLN A 499 13.79 -18.86 -26.50
CA GLN A 499 13.61 -19.66 -27.71
C GLN A 499 12.56 -20.75 -27.54
N GLU A 500 12.52 -21.40 -26.37
CA GLU A 500 11.49 -22.36 -25.99
C GLU A 500 10.10 -21.71 -25.99
N VAL A 501 9.98 -20.50 -25.44
CA VAL A 501 8.73 -19.73 -25.48
C VAL A 501 8.32 -19.41 -26.92
N LEU A 502 9.26 -18.97 -27.77
CA LEU A 502 8.96 -18.67 -29.18
C LEU A 502 8.51 -19.92 -29.95
N ALA A 503 9.18 -21.05 -29.74
CA ALA A 503 8.85 -22.32 -30.36
C ALA A 503 7.46 -22.80 -29.92
N ALA A 504 7.15 -22.70 -28.61
CA ALA A 504 5.85 -23.04 -28.07
C ALA A 504 4.74 -22.07 -28.53
N PHE A 505 5.07 -20.80 -28.75
CA PHE A 505 4.13 -19.78 -29.23
C PHE A 505 3.75 -20.00 -30.71
N LYS A 506 4.70 -20.44 -31.55
CA LYS A 506 4.46 -20.72 -32.98
C LYS A 506 5.09 -22.06 -33.39
N PRO A 507 4.46 -23.19 -33.04
CA PRO A 507 5.00 -24.50 -33.38
C PRO A 507 5.09 -24.74 -34.91
N GLY A 508 4.28 -24.06 -35.72
CA GLY A 508 4.19 -24.27 -37.17
C GLY A 508 4.84 -23.21 -38.07
N CYS A 509 5.67 -22.30 -37.53
CA CYS A 509 6.26 -21.20 -38.28
C CYS A 509 5.26 -20.42 -39.16
N GLN A 510 4.21 -19.85 -38.56
CA GLN A 510 3.17 -19.10 -39.28
C GLN A 510 3.05 -17.68 -38.75
N ASP A 511 2.68 -16.76 -39.65
CA ASP A 511 2.34 -15.39 -39.29
C ASP A 511 1.13 -15.37 -38.35
N THR A 512 1.14 -14.44 -37.40
CA THR A 512 0.12 -14.31 -36.36
C THR A 512 -1.10 -13.58 -36.88
N ASP A 513 -2.29 -14.13 -36.61
CA ASP A 513 -3.55 -13.50 -36.93
C ASP A 513 -3.71 -12.14 -36.23
N ALA A 514 -4.43 -11.21 -36.88
CA ALA A 514 -4.63 -9.84 -36.39
C ALA A 514 -5.36 -9.75 -35.04
N GLU A 515 -6.03 -10.83 -34.63
CA GLU A 515 -6.81 -10.93 -33.38
C GLU A 515 -5.98 -11.42 -32.19
N ASP A 516 -4.73 -11.87 -32.41
CA ASP A 516 -3.87 -12.35 -31.34
C ASP A 516 -3.52 -11.21 -30.35
N PRO A 517 -3.67 -11.42 -29.03
CA PRO A 517 -3.33 -10.43 -28.00
C PRO A 517 -1.90 -9.89 -28.09
N ALA A 518 -0.96 -10.66 -28.66
CA ALA A 518 0.42 -10.23 -28.80
C ALA A 518 0.59 -8.98 -29.70
N TRP A 519 -0.39 -8.69 -30.58
CA TRP A 519 -0.43 -7.44 -31.35
C TRP A 519 -0.60 -6.19 -30.48
N PHE A 520 -1.22 -6.29 -29.32
CA PHE A 520 -1.33 -5.17 -28.37
C PHE A 520 0.05 -4.69 -27.91
N TYR A 521 0.95 -5.62 -27.62
CA TYR A 521 2.33 -5.30 -27.24
C TYR A 521 3.10 -4.66 -28.39
N MET A 522 2.93 -5.16 -29.61
CA MET A 522 3.54 -4.55 -30.79
C MET A 522 3.05 -3.11 -31.01
N GLN A 523 1.75 -2.85 -30.84
CA GLN A 523 1.21 -1.49 -30.93
C GLN A 523 1.74 -0.56 -29.83
N LYS A 524 1.96 -1.08 -28.62
CA LYS A 524 2.52 -0.30 -27.51
C LYS A 524 3.98 0.11 -27.75
N ILE A 525 4.77 -0.78 -28.35
CA ILE A 525 6.20 -0.55 -28.61
C ILE A 525 6.41 0.29 -29.88
N ALA A 526 5.66 0.01 -30.96
CA ALA A 526 5.90 0.62 -32.27
C ALA A 526 4.94 1.79 -32.61
N GLY A 527 3.83 1.96 -31.87
CA GLY A 527 2.76 2.94 -32.13
C GLY A 527 1.70 2.44 -33.13
N PRO A 528 0.44 2.86 -33.07
CA PRO A 528 -0.57 2.41 -34.04
C PRO A 528 -0.31 2.95 -35.47
N PRO A 529 -0.76 2.27 -36.56
CA PRO A 529 -1.66 1.11 -36.59
C PRO A 529 -0.99 -0.20 -37.09
N PHE A 530 -0.39 -1.00 -36.19
CA PHE A 530 0.07 -2.36 -36.53
C PHE A 530 -1.03 -3.38 -36.26
N LYS A 531 -1.62 -3.92 -37.33
CA LYS A 531 -2.67 -4.96 -37.24
C LYS A 531 -2.40 -6.20 -38.08
N ASN A 532 -1.33 -6.20 -38.86
CA ASN A 532 -1.02 -7.32 -39.76
C ASN A 532 0.49 -7.36 -40.05
N CYS A 533 0.92 -8.50 -40.57
CA CYS A 533 2.33 -8.73 -40.83
C CYS A 533 2.94 -7.82 -41.91
N SER A 534 2.14 -7.32 -42.85
CA SER A 534 2.64 -6.39 -43.88
C SER A 534 3.07 -5.05 -43.29
N THR A 535 2.38 -4.56 -42.25
CA THR A 535 2.74 -3.29 -41.58
C THR A 535 4.01 -3.38 -40.75
N VAL A 536 4.35 -4.53 -40.18
CA VAL A 536 5.57 -4.71 -39.35
C VAL A 536 6.79 -5.10 -40.17
N LYS A 537 6.63 -5.37 -41.47
CA LYS A 537 7.71 -5.74 -42.39
C LYS A 537 8.97 -4.87 -42.29
N PRO A 538 8.88 -3.52 -42.14
CA PRO A 538 10.07 -2.69 -41.97
C PRO A 538 10.92 -3.04 -40.74
N PHE A 539 10.32 -3.58 -39.69
CA PHE A 539 11.02 -3.97 -38.47
C PHE A 539 11.65 -5.36 -38.55
N CYS A 540 11.33 -6.19 -39.54
CA CYS A 540 11.89 -7.54 -39.68
C CYS A 540 13.43 -7.56 -39.71
N HIS A 541 14.05 -6.49 -40.22
CA HIS A 541 15.49 -6.30 -40.35
C HIS A 541 16.09 -5.39 -39.27
N SER A 542 15.26 -4.92 -38.32
CA SER A 542 15.73 -4.10 -37.21
C SER A 542 16.57 -4.95 -36.25
N VAL A 543 17.70 -4.40 -35.82
CA VAL A 543 18.54 -4.99 -34.78
C VAL A 543 17.79 -4.88 -33.46
N SER A 544 17.64 -5.98 -32.74
CA SER A 544 17.12 -6.00 -31.37
C SER A 544 17.88 -7.05 -30.59
N LEU A 545 18.47 -6.68 -29.46
CA LEU A 545 19.14 -7.62 -28.57
C LEU A 545 18.17 -8.24 -27.58
N GLU A 546 18.28 -9.54 -27.33
CA GLU A 546 17.39 -10.30 -26.44
C GLU A 546 17.38 -9.75 -25.01
N THR A 547 18.55 -9.41 -24.47
CA THR A 547 18.70 -9.00 -23.06
C THR A 547 18.26 -7.56 -22.81
N SER A 548 18.60 -6.64 -23.73
CA SER A 548 18.39 -5.20 -23.53
C SER A 548 17.21 -4.62 -24.31
N TRP A 549 16.77 -5.28 -25.38
CA TRP A 549 15.76 -4.79 -26.33
C TRP A 549 16.20 -3.49 -27.03
N VAL A 550 17.49 -3.16 -26.99
CA VAL A 550 18.10 -1.97 -27.61
C VAL A 550 18.63 -2.37 -29.00
N PRO A 551 18.63 -1.45 -29.98
CA PRO A 551 18.28 -0.02 -29.92
C PRO A 551 16.83 0.31 -30.25
N ASP A 552 16.04 -0.66 -30.70
CA ASP A 552 14.73 -0.42 -31.29
C ASP A 552 13.56 -0.75 -30.35
N GLU A 553 13.83 -0.84 -29.04
CA GLU A 553 12.87 -1.22 -28.01
C GLU A 553 12.24 -2.62 -28.26
N GLY A 554 12.94 -3.48 -29.01
CA GLY A 554 12.57 -4.86 -29.34
C GLY A 554 11.55 -4.99 -30.46
N ARG A 555 11.34 -3.95 -31.27
CA ARG A 555 10.44 -3.98 -32.44
C ARG A 555 10.82 -5.10 -33.42
N GLY A 556 12.11 -5.31 -33.67
CA GLY A 556 12.59 -6.37 -34.55
C GLY A 556 12.34 -7.77 -34.01
N ILE A 557 12.60 -7.98 -32.71
CA ILE A 557 12.23 -9.24 -32.02
C ILE A 557 10.74 -9.52 -32.15
N MET A 558 9.88 -8.54 -31.83
CA MET A 558 8.43 -8.70 -31.87
C MET A 558 7.91 -8.92 -33.28
N ALA A 559 8.44 -8.20 -34.28
CA ALA A 559 8.06 -8.40 -35.68
C ALA A 559 8.38 -9.83 -36.16
N ARG A 560 9.54 -10.37 -35.80
CA ARG A 560 9.95 -11.72 -36.20
C ARG A 560 9.16 -12.81 -35.46
N MET A 561 8.83 -12.58 -34.19
CA MET A 561 8.02 -13.49 -33.40
C MET A 561 6.58 -13.55 -33.92
N LEU A 562 5.98 -12.39 -34.19
CA LEU A 562 4.61 -12.30 -34.66
C LEU A 562 4.49 -12.74 -36.12
N CYS A 563 5.47 -12.40 -36.95
CA CYS A 563 5.39 -12.54 -38.38
C CYS A 563 6.59 -13.29 -38.97
N PRO A 564 6.85 -14.54 -38.52
CA PRO A 564 8.03 -15.27 -38.95
C PRO A 564 8.05 -15.55 -40.46
N MET A 565 6.91 -15.71 -41.12
CA MET A 565 6.86 -15.93 -42.57
C MET A 565 7.11 -14.64 -43.34
N THR A 566 6.44 -13.54 -42.96
CA THR A 566 6.67 -12.23 -43.59
C THR A 566 8.10 -11.73 -43.38
N CYS A 567 8.68 -12.01 -42.20
CA CYS A 567 10.08 -11.71 -41.90
C CYS A 567 11.06 -12.78 -42.41
N THR A 568 10.59 -13.80 -43.14
CA THR A 568 11.41 -14.88 -43.72
C THR A 568 12.34 -15.56 -42.71
N CYS A 569 11.81 -15.89 -41.52
CA CYS A 569 12.50 -16.66 -40.46
C CYS A 569 13.00 -18.04 -40.90
N TRP A 570 12.42 -18.59 -41.97
CA TRP A 570 12.80 -19.87 -42.56
C TRP A 570 13.96 -19.78 -43.56
N SER A 571 14.29 -18.60 -44.11
CA SER A 571 15.32 -18.43 -45.15
C SER A 571 16.64 -17.92 -44.57
N GLU A 572 17.72 -18.62 -44.89
CA GLU A 572 19.09 -18.22 -44.55
C GLU A 572 19.60 -17.08 -45.44
N ILE A 573 19.06 -16.92 -46.65
CA ILE A 573 19.39 -15.81 -47.59
C ILE A 573 18.61 -14.52 -47.25
N SER A 574 17.83 -14.53 -46.17
CA SER A 574 17.01 -13.38 -45.82
C SER A 574 17.86 -12.13 -45.56
N PRO A 575 17.33 -10.90 -45.75
CA PRO A 575 18.04 -9.65 -45.45
C PRO A 575 18.36 -9.46 -43.95
N ARG A 576 18.09 -10.46 -43.12
CA ARG A 576 18.24 -10.44 -41.67
C ARG A 576 19.48 -11.24 -41.29
N LEU A 577 20.37 -10.61 -40.54
CA LEU A 577 21.50 -11.31 -39.94
C LEU A 577 21.17 -11.78 -38.52
N ILE A 578 20.44 -10.98 -37.75
CA ILE A 578 20.08 -11.30 -36.37
C ILE A 578 18.76 -12.06 -36.37
N THR A 579 18.82 -13.37 -36.09
CA THR A 579 17.65 -14.26 -36.07
C THR A 579 16.86 -14.21 -34.75
N THR A 580 17.32 -13.47 -33.74
CA THR A 580 16.63 -13.33 -32.44
C THR A 580 15.17 -12.88 -32.64
N GLY A 581 14.22 -13.65 -32.12
CA GLY A 581 12.78 -13.45 -32.33
C GLY A 581 12.17 -14.42 -33.36
N CYS A 582 12.97 -15.11 -34.17
CA CYS A 582 12.48 -16.20 -35.02
C CYS A 582 12.28 -17.48 -34.20
N PRO A 583 11.10 -18.11 -34.26
CA PRO A 583 10.86 -19.40 -33.63
C PRO A 583 11.83 -20.47 -34.15
N SER A 584 12.40 -21.28 -33.26
CA SER A 584 13.27 -22.39 -33.66
C SER A 584 12.54 -23.41 -34.53
N SER A 585 11.21 -23.53 -34.42
CA SER A 585 10.35 -24.32 -35.31
C SER A 585 10.51 -23.95 -36.79
N CYS A 586 10.75 -22.67 -37.11
CA CYS A 586 11.04 -22.21 -38.47
C CYS A 586 12.34 -22.78 -39.03
N THR A 587 13.29 -23.12 -38.14
CA THR A 587 14.58 -23.73 -38.48
C THR A 587 14.58 -25.25 -38.34
N GLN A 588 13.74 -25.81 -37.45
CA GLN A 588 13.71 -27.24 -37.08
C GLN A 588 12.67 -28.06 -37.84
N GLN A 589 11.50 -27.52 -38.20
CA GLN A 589 10.52 -28.24 -39.05
C GLN A 589 11.07 -28.62 -40.43
N LEU A 590 12.28 -28.16 -40.74
CA LEU A 590 13.08 -28.54 -41.89
C LEU A 590 13.70 -29.95 -41.79
N ALA A 591 13.77 -30.55 -40.60
CA ALA A 591 14.37 -31.87 -40.40
C ALA A 591 13.35 -33.02 -40.49
N ASP A 592 12.08 -32.76 -40.16
CA ASP A 592 11.06 -33.81 -39.99
C ASP A 592 10.21 -34.10 -41.26
N GLY A 593 10.53 -33.46 -42.40
CA GLY A 593 10.06 -33.91 -43.73
C GLY A 593 8.69 -33.42 -44.21
N ASP A 594 8.01 -32.53 -43.47
CA ASP A 594 6.75 -31.93 -43.93
C ASP A 594 6.96 -30.80 -44.95
N GLY A 595 7.17 -31.21 -46.20
CA GLY A 595 6.75 -30.54 -47.45
C GLY A 595 7.29 -29.14 -47.78
N PHE A 596 6.79 -28.09 -47.14
CA PHE A 596 6.82 -26.75 -47.74
C PHE A 596 8.12 -25.96 -47.48
N THR A 597 8.65 -26.01 -46.28
CA THR A 597 9.85 -25.24 -45.90
C THR A 597 11.14 -25.93 -46.35
N VAL A 598 11.17 -27.27 -46.32
CA VAL A 598 12.32 -28.10 -46.70
C VAL A 598 12.65 -27.95 -48.17
N GLU A 599 11.62 -28.00 -49.02
CA GLU A 599 11.79 -27.85 -50.46
C GLU A 599 12.34 -26.46 -50.81
N HIS A 600 11.84 -25.40 -50.16
CA HIS A 600 12.35 -24.05 -50.38
C HIS A 600 13.82 -23.88 -49.96
N ARG A 601 14.20 -24.35 -48.77
CA ARG A 601 15.60 -24.28 -48.31
C ARG A 601 16.51 -25.13 -49.18
N ASN A 602 16.11 -26.36 -49.53
CA ASN A 602 16.89 -27.22 -50.40
C ASN A 602 17.01 -26.65 -51.81
N ASN A 603 15.96 -26.00 -52.33
CA ASN A 603 16.01 -25.30 -53.61
C ASN A 603 16.90 -24.06 -53.53
N GLU A 604 16.89 -23.33 -52.41
CA GLU A 604 17.80 -22.22 -52.16
C GLU A 604 19.25 -22.72 -52.16
N PHE A 605 19.59 -23.72 -51.34
CA PHE A 605 20.94 -24.30 -51.28
C PHE A 605 21.36 -24.95 -52.60
N ALA A 606 20.46 -25.64 -53.29
CA ALA A 606 20.76 -26.21 -54.61
C ALA A 606 20.97 -25.13 -55.68
N ALA A 607 20.39 -23.94 -55.51
CA ALA A 607 20.65 -22.78 -56.36
C ALA A 607 21.93 -22.02 -55.99
N ALA A 608 22.52 -22.28 -54.82
CA ALA A 608 23.76 -21.65 -54.39
C ALA A 608 24.96 -22.24 -55.16
N SER A 609 25.60 -21.44 -56.02
CA SER A 609 26.87 -21.81 -56.63
C SER A 609 28.04 -21.55 -55.66
N CYS A 610 29.03 -22.45 -55.57
CA CYS A 610 30.33 -22.21 -54.89
C CYS A 610 31.19 -21.17 -55.66
N VAL A 611 30.62 -20.03 -56.02
CA VAL A 611 31.29 -18.92 -56.70
C VAL A 611 30.96 -17.67 -55.92
N ASP A 612 31.99 -16.94 -55.48
CA ASP A 612 31.79 -15.68 -54.78
C ASP A 612 31.15 -14.65 -55.72
N THR A 613 30.14 -13.96 -55.20
CA THR A 613 29.51 -12.86 -55.91
C THR A 613 30.49 -11.68 -55.97
N PRO A 614 30.75 -11.06 -57.15
CA PRO A 614 31.66 -9.93 -57.24
C PRO A 614 31.25 -8.78 -56.30
N VAL A 615 32.20 -8.15 -55.64
CA VAL A 615 31.94 -7.08 -54.64
C VAL A 615 31.05 -5.95 -55.19
N ALA A 616 31.18 -5.60 -56.47
CA ALA A 616 30.36 -4.58 -57.11
C ALA A 616 28.86 -4.98 -57.19
N GLN A 617 28.57 -6.28 -57.28
CA GLN A 617 27.21 -6.81 -57.26
C GLN A 617 26.69 -6.95 -55.82
N LEU A 618 27.54 -7.34 -54.86
CA LEU A 618 27.19 -7.36 -53.43
C LEU A 618 26.83 -5.97 -52.89
N LYS A 619 27.60 -4.94 -53.29
CA LYS A 619 27.30 -3.54 -52.95
C LYS A 619 25.94 -3.05 -53.48
N ARG A 620 25.39 -3.71 -54.51
CA ARG A 620 24.04 -3.43 -55.04
C ARG A 620 22.97 -4.37 -54.48
N ASN A 621 23.34 -5.40 -53.73
CA ASN A 621 22.41 -6.35 -53.17
C ASN A 621 21.83 -5.82 -51.85
N PRO A 622 20.51 -5.59 -51.75
CA PRO A 622 19.90 -5.01 -50.56
C PRO A 622 20.02 -5.92 -49.32
N SER A 623 20.00 -7.25 -49.48
CA SER A 623 20.18 -8.16 -48.35
C SER A 623 21.57 -8.06 -47.75
N PHE A 624 22.59 -7.97 -48.61
CA PHE A 624 23.98 -7.80 -48.16
C PHE A 624 24.20 -6.45 -47.46
N GLN A 625 23.63 -5.36 -48.00
CA GLN A 625 23.71 -4.05 -47.34
C GLN A 625 23.00 -4.05 -45.98
N ASN A 626 21.80 -4.65 -45.88
CA ASN A 626 21.07 -4.76 -44.62
C ASN A 626 21.86 -5.55 -43.55
N TRP A 627 22.66 -6.55 -43.95
CA TRP A 627 23.52 -7.27 -43.02
C TRP A 627 24.67 -6.44 -42.49
N ILE A 628 25.35 -5.68 -43.37
CA ILE A 628 26.41 -4.75 -42.97
C ILE A 628 25.83 -3.73 -41.98
N GLU A 629 24.66 -3.16 -42.28
CA GLU A 629 23.99 -2.21 -41.38
C GLU A 629 23.63 -2.85 -40.03
N GLN A 630 23.09 -4.08 -40.03
CA GLN A 630 22.77 -4.80 -38.79
C GLN A 630 24.02 -5.10 -37.95
N LEU A 631 25.12 -5.51 -38.58
CA LEU A 631 26.39 -5.75 -37.88
C LEU A 631 27.01 -4.46 -37.36
N ALA A 632 26.97 -3.38 -38.14
CA ALA A 632 27.48 -2.08 -37.71
C ALA A 632 26.73 -1.60 -36.46
N LEU A 633 25.41 -1.71 -36.47
CA LEU A 633 24.56 -1.39 -35.32
C LEU A 633 24.85 -2.32 -34.13
N TYR A 634 24.97 -3.62 -34.36
CA TYR A 634 25.31 -4.59 -33.31
C TYR A 634 26.69 -4.30 -32.69
N ALA A 635 27.70 -4.03 -33.51
CA ALA A 635 29.06 -3.68 -33.08
C ALA A 635 29.05 -2.41 -32.23
N ASN A 636 28.29 -1.39 -32.65
CA ASN A 636 28.16 -0.15 -31.92
C ASN A 636 27.48 -0.34 -30.54
N ILE A 637 26.43 -1.16 -30.46
CA ILE A 637 25.71 -1.39 -29.20
C ILE A 637 26.52 -2.24 -28.22
N THR A 638 27.19 -3.27 -28.73
CA THR A 638 28.00 -4.18 -27.90
C THR A 638 29.38 -3.60 -27.57
N GLY A 639 29.85 -2.60 -28.33
CA GLY A 639 31.19 -2.07 -28.22
C GLY A 639 32.28 -3.04 -28.69
N ASP A 640 31.92 -4.11 -29.42
CA ASP A 640 32.89 -5.10 -29.89
C ASP A 640 33.63 -4.58 -31.14
N SER A 641 34.81 -4.01 -30.92
CA SER A 641 35.70 -3.51 -31.98
C SER A 641 35.97 -4.54 -33.10
N ARG A 642 35.94 -5.84 -32.80
CA ARG A 642 36.15 -6.89 -33.81
C ARG A 642 35.01 -6.93 -34.81
N MET A 643 33.78 -6.70 -34.37
CA MET A 643 32.63 -6.64 -35.25
C MET A 643 32.68 -5.40 -36.13
N THR A 644 33.22 -4.28 -35.64
CA THR A 644 33.45 -3.08 -36.45
C THR A 644 34.45 -3.36 -37.58
N GLU A 645 35.56 -4.03 -37.28
CA GLU A 645 36.54 -4.44 -38.30
C GLU A 645 35.92 -5.37 -39.36
N ILE A 646 35.14 -6.36 -38.93
CA ILE A 646 34.42 -7.27 -39.84
C ILE A 646 33.44 -6.50 -40.74
N VAL A 647 32.71 -5.53 -40.18
CA VAL A 647 31.76 -4.70 -40.94
C VAL A 647 32.47 -3.90 -42.02
N GLU A 648 33.59 -3.25 -41.67
CA GLU A 648 34.37 -2.45 -42.60
C GLU A 648 34.96 -3.32 -43.71
N ASP A 649 35.50 -4.50 -43.36
CA ASP A 649 36.06 -5.45 -44.32
C ASP A 649 34.98 -6.05 -45.24
N MET A 650 33.83 -6.46 -44.71
CA MET A 650 32.67 -6.91 -45.50
C MET A 650 32.19 -5.82 -46.46
N ALA A 651 32.17 -4.55 -46.02
CA ALA A 651 31.75 -3.42 -46.83
C ALA A 651 32.76 -3.09 -47.93
N GLU A 652 34.06 -3.17 -47.65
CA GLU A 652 35.12 -2.84 -48.60
C GLU A 652 35.33 -3.97 -49.62
N ASN A 653 35.55 -5.19 -49.11
CA ASN A 653 36.08 -6.35 -49.84
C ASN A 653 35.04 -7.42 -50.20
N GLY A 654 33.81 -7.34 -49.67
CA GLY A 654 32.73 -8.28 -49.99
C GLY A 654 33.01 -9.68 -49.46
N CYS A 655 33.35 -10.63 -50.35
CA CYS A 655 33.69 -12.01 -49.99
C CYS A 655 35.17 -12.25 -49.72
N ALA A 656 36.05 -11.29 -50.06
CA ALA A 656 37.49 -11.41 -49.89
C ALA A 656 37.92 -10.87 -48.52
N LEU A 657 37.36 -11.42 -47.43
CA LEU A 657 37.70 -10.97 -46.08
C LEU A 657 39.19 -11.21 -45.79
N GLU A 658 39.92 -10.15 -45.43
CA GLU A 658 41.35 -10.23 -45.15
C GLU A 658 41.59 -10.68 -43.70
N GLY A 659 42.43 -11.70 -43.50
CA GLY A 659 42.84 -12.18 -42.16
C GLY A 659 42.12 -13.45 -41.68
N ASN A 660 42.05 -13.63 -40.36
CA ASN A 660 41.53 -14.86 -39.71
C ASN A 660 39.98 -14.91 -39.68
N TRP A 661 39.32 -13.98 -40.38
CA TRP A 661 37.86 -13.84 -40.40
C TRP A 661 37.19 -14.79 -41.40
N SER A 662 37.91 -15.33 -42.38
CA SER A 662 37.36 -16.27 -43.36
C SER A 662 36.83 -17.56 -42.72
N SER A 663 37.57 -18.14 -41.77
CA SER A 663 37.09 -19.27 -40.97
C SER A 663 35.95 -18.89 -40.04
N PHE A 664 35.94 -17.64 -39.56
CA PHE A 664 34.92 -17.13 -38.66
C PHE A 664 33.59 -16.93 -39.40
N ALA A 665 33.60 -16.26 -40.56
CA ALA A 665 32.40 -15.98 -41.35
C ALA A 665 31.66 -17.25 -41.80
N CYS A 666 32.38 -18.34 -42.06
CA CYS A 666 31.78 -19.62 -42.48
C CYS A 666 31.45 -20.57 -41.30
N HIS A 667 32.00 -20.34 -40.10
CA HIS A 667 31.82 -21.22 -38.93
C HIS A 667 31.39 -20.49 -37.66
N PHE A 668 30.83 -19.29 -37.75
CA PHE A 668 30.52 -18.50 -36.56
C PHE A 668 29.38 -19.12 -35.75
N ASP A 669 29.75 -19.93 -34.76
CA ASP A 669 28.94 -20.35 -33.62
C ASP A 669 29.30 -19.42 -32.45
N ASN A 670 28.69 -18.23 -32.41
CA ASN A 670 28.86 -17.36 -31.25
C ASN A 670 27.82 -17.70 -30.21
N THR A 671 28.26 -18.36 -29.14
CA THR A 671 27.39 -18.63 -27.99
C THR A 671 26.82 -17.35 -27.37
N ALA A 672 27.47 -16.18 -27.56
CA ALA A 672 26.95 -14.89 -27.10
C ALA A 672 25.80 -14.33 -27.96
N LEU A 673 25.56 -14.87 -29.17
CA LEU A 673 24.39 -14.58 -30.01
C LEU A 673 23.26 -15.63 -29.85
N GLY A 674 23.42 -16.56 -28.90
CA GLY A 674 22.50 -17.68 -28.64
C GLY A 674 22.88 -18.95 -29.40
N SER A 675 22.70 -20.12 -28.78
CA SER A 675 23.07 -21.45 -29.30
C SER A 675 22.32 -21.90 -30.56
N ALA A 676 21.39 -21.09 -31.07
CA ALA A 676 20.60 -21.36 -32.27
C ALA A 676 20.97 -20.45 -33.48
N ALA A 677 21.90 -19.51 -33.31
CA ALA A 677 22.23 -18.55 -34.35
C ALA A 677 23.56 -18.91 -35.03
N ARG A 678 23.48 -19.39 -36.28
CA ARG A 678 24.54 -19.23 -37.28
C ARG A 678 24.22 -17.95 -38.06
N PRO A 679 24.48 -16.74 -37.52
CA PRO A 679 24.04 -15.49 -38.15
C PRO A 679 24.58 -15.33 -39.57
N PHE A 680 25.73 -15.96 -39.87
CA PHE A 680 26.37 -15.93 -41.18
C PHE A 680 26.05 -17.16 -42.07
N GLY A 681 25.08 -18.01 -41.73
CA GLY A 681 24.67 -19.13 -42.62
C GLY A 681 24.31 -18.64 -44.03
N GLY A 682 23.65 -17.48 -44.10
CA GLY A 682 23.39 -16.78 -45.36
C GLY A 682 24.63 -16.29 -46.10
N TYR A 683 25.73 -15.99 -45.41
CA TYR A 683 26.94 -15.44 -46.02
C TYR A 683 27.58 -16.41 -47.00
N ALA A 684 27.45 -17.72 -46.74
CA ALA A 684 27.85 -18.76 -47.68
C ALA A 684 27.09 -18.70 -49.02
N PHE A 685 25.90 -18.10 -49.09
CA PHE A 685 25.19 -17.92 -50.36
C PHE A 685 25.80 -16.83 -51.25
N PHE A 686 26.32 -15.77 -50.62
CA PHE A 686 26.97 -14.68 -51.33
C PHE A 686 28.44 -15.01 -51.63
N CYS A 687 29.08 -15.70 -50.70
CA CYS A 687 30.51 -16.01 -50.67
C CYS A 687 30.74 -17.52 -50.65
N GLY A 688 30.13 -18.19 -51.63
CA GLY A 688 30.15 -19.65 -51.72
C GLY A 688 31.54 -20.22 -51.87
N LYS A 689 32.45 -19.56 -52.60
CA LYS A 689 33.81 -20.08 -52.76
C LYS A 689 34.59 -19.97 -51.45
N LEU A 690 34.45 -18.86 -50.72
CA LEU A 690 35.08 -18.69 -49.40
C LEU A 690 34.72 -19.84 -48.43
N CYS A 691 33.44 -20.22 -48.41
CA CYS A 691 32.97 -21.28 -47.51
C CYS A 691 33.11 -22.71 -48.07
N CYS A 692 33.21 -22.89 -49.40
CA CYS A 692 33.50 -24.19 -50.01
C CYS A 692 35.00 -24.55 -49.92
N ASP A 693 35.90 -23.57 -50.01
CA ASP A 693 37.35 -23.78 -49.98
C ASP A 693 37.92 -23.98 -48.56
N SER A 694 37.17 -23.62 -47.50
CA SER A 694 37.60 -23.81 -46.10
C SER A 694 37.67 -25.29 -45.65
N GLY A 695 37.37 -26.24 -46.53
CA GLY A 695 37.76 -27.65 -46.39
C GLY A 695 36.88 -28.49 -45.47
N ASN A 696 35.73 -27.97 -45.03
CA ASN A 696 34.78 -28.72 -44.21
C ASN A 696 33.38 -28.65 -44.84
N PRO A 697 33.00 -29.61 -45.71
CA PRO A 697 31.63 -29.66 -46.18
C PRO A 697 30.75 -29.85 -44.94
N GLY A 698 29.86 -28.89 -44.67
CA GLY A 698 28.86 -29.03 -43.61
C GLY A 698 28.13 -30.37 -43.76
N PRO A 699 27.55 -30.93 -42.68
CA PRO A 699 27.02 -32.30 -42.67
C PRO A 699 25.98 -32.64 -43.77
N ASP A 700 25.43 -31.65 -44.48
CA ASP A 700 24.46 -31.85 -45.57
C ASP A 700 24.91 -31.40 -46.98
N LEU A 701 26.11 -30.84 -47.15
CA LEU A 701 26.59 -30.41 -48.49
C LEU A 701 27.35 -31.53 -49.25
N GLY A 702 27.48 -32.70 -48.63
CA GLY A 702 28.26 -33.84 -49.12
C GLY A 702 27.53 -34.82 -50.05
N MET A 703 26.60 -34.38 -50.91
CA MET A 703 26.07 -35.26 -51.97
C MET A 703 25.75 -34.48 -53.25
N ARG A 704 26.77 -34.16 -54.04
CA ARG A 704 26.79 -34.11 -55.53
C ARG A 704 28.06 -33.41 -56.02
N GLY A 705 29.20 -34.04 -55.82
CA GLY A 705 30.39 -33.81 -56.66
C GLY A 705 30.37 -34.80 -57.82
N ASN A 706 30.69 -34.33 -59.04
CA ASN A 706 30.75 -35.11 -60.28
C ASN A 706 31.38 -36.50 -60.08
N TRP A 707 30.62 -37.55 -60.42
CA TRP A 707 31.08 -38.92 -60.45
C TRP A 707 31.88 -39.17 -61.73
N ASP A 708 33.20 -39.36 -61.58
CA ASP A 708 34.07 -39.95 -62.61
C ASP A 708 33.96 -41.49 -62.52
N PRO A 709 33.43 -42.20 -63.53
CA PRO A 709 33.17 -43.65 -63.45
C PRO A 709 34.43 -44.53 -63.63
N GLY A 710 35.64 -43.95 -63.51
CA GLY A 710 36.88 -44.62 -63.90
C GLY A 710 37.70 -45.33 -62.81
N ASN A 711 37.29 -45.33 -61.53
CA ASN A 711 38.16 -45.89 -60.48
C ASN A 711 37.39 -46.50 -59.30
N MET A 712 37.06 -47.80 -59.41
CA MET A 712 36.57 -48.61 -58.29
C MET A 712 37.56 -49.73 -57.96
N GLY A 713 38.22 -49.59 -56.82
CA GLY A 713 38.79 -50.69 -56.03
C GLY A 713 37.95 -50.89 -54.75
N PRO A 714 37.93 -52.10 -54.15
CA PRO A 714 36.78 -52.55 -53.37
C PRO A 714 36.96 -52.31 -51.87
N TRP A 715 36.07 -51.52 -51.26
CA TRP A 715 35.78 -51.58 -49.82
C TRP A 715 34.28 -51.36 -49.58
N VAL A 716 33.54 -52.47 -49.50
CA VAL A 716 32.18 -52.52 -48.93
C VAL A 716 32.16 -53.64 -47.91
N ALA A 717 32.14 -53.29 -46.63
CA ALA A 717 31.58 -54.07 -45.54
C ALA A 717 31.56 -53.21 -44.27
N TYR A 718 30.40 -52.68 -43.88
CA TYR A 718 29.82 -52.79 -42.53
C TYR A 718 28.60 -51.87 -42.40
N PHE A 719 27.49 -52.46 -41.92
CA PHE A 719 26.21 -51.89 -41.47
C PHE A 719 24.98 -52.19 -42.34
N GLN A 720 24.48 -53.43 -42.21
CA GLN A 720 23.05 -53.75 -42.31
C GLN A 720 22.75 -55.09 -41.60
N THR A 721 22.21 -55.00 -40.38
CA THR A 721 21.46 -56.02 -39.61
C THR A 721 20.85 -55.22 -38.45
N ASN A 722 19.56 -55.20 -38.10
CA ASN A 722 18.43 -56.11 -38.28
C ASN A 722 17.14 -55.28 -38.10
N LEU A 723 16.21 -55.35 -39.05
CA LEU A 723 14.94 -56.10 -39.01
C LEU A 723 13.85 -55.52 -38.11
N SER A 724 12.91 -54.89 -38.81
CA SER A 724 11.46 -54.96 -38.67
C SER A 724 10.91 -56.26 -38.06
N CYS A 725 9.86 -56.13 -37.24
CA CYS A 725 8.71 -57.04 -37.30
C CYS A 725 7.44 -56.29 -36.86
N SER A 726 6.50 -56.16 -37.79
CA SER A 726 5.11 -55.81 -37.51
C SER A 726 4.35 -57.04 -37.00
N SER A 727 3.32 -56.82 -36.17
CA SER A 727 1.91 -57.09 -36.52
C SER A 727 1.02 -57.38 -35.29
N THR A 728 -0.07 -56.61 -35.21
CA THR A 728 -1.47 -57.01 -34.89
C THR A 728 -1.91 -57.47 -33.49
N GLU A 729 -2.84 -56.67 -32.94
CA GLU A 729 -4.14 -57.01 -32.32
C GLU A 729 -4.27 -58.20 -31.34
N SER A 730 -4.76 -57.94 -30.12
CA SER A 730 -6.15 -58.24 -29.73
C SER A 730 -6.43 -58.05 -28.23
N ALA A 731 -7.73 -57.99 -27.93
CA ALA A 731 -8.44 -57.56 -26.73
C ALA A 731 -8.28 -58.40 -25.43
N TYR A 732 -8.91 -57.85 -24.37
CA TYR A 732 -9.38 -58.44 -23.09
C TYR A 732 -8.57 -58.19 -21.80
N GLY A 733 -9.06 -57.20 -21.03
CA GLY A 733 -9.68 -57.37 -19.70
C GLY A 733 -8.96 -58.17 -18.60
N GLY A 734 -8.71 -57.51 -17.46
CA GLY A 734 -8.51 -58.19 -16.17
C GLY A 734 -7.90 -57.33 -15.06
N ARG A 735 -8.73 -56.94 -14.08
CA ARG A 735 -8.28 -56.52 -12.74
C ARG A 735 -7.62 -57.70 -12.02
N TRP A 736 -6.64 -57.45 -11.13
CA TRP A 736 -6.62 -57.80 -9.70
C TRP A 736 -5.20 -57.61 -9.09
N LEU A 737 -5.13 -56.71 -8.11
CA LEU A 737 -4.25 -56.60 -6.91
C LEU A 737 -3.01 -57.52 -6.73
N LYS A 738 -1.86 -56.92 -6.39
CA LYS A 738 -1.15 -57.01 -5.07
C LYS A 738 0.20 -56.27 -5.05
N HIS A 739 0.43 -55.49 -3.98
CA HIS A 739 1.70 -54.88 -3.51
C HIS A 739 2.80 -55.93 -3.18
N PRO A 740 4.00 -55.56 -2.67
CA PRO A 740 5.02 -54.64 -3.21
C PRO A 740 6.42 -55.30 -3.16
N VAL A 741 7.42 -54.80 -3.89
CA VAL A 741 8.83 -55.09 -3.57
C VAL A 741 9.66 -53.81 -3.64
N PHE A 742 10.23 -53.49 -2.49
CA PHE A 742 11.24 -52.49 -2.22
C PHE A 742 12.49 -52.67 -3.09
N PHE A 743 12.98 -51.59 -3.69
CA PHE A 743 14.41 -51.34 -3.80
C PHE A 743 14.66 -49.86 -3.54
N GLY A 744 15.27 -49.58 -2.38
CA GLY A 744 15.81 -48.27 -2.07
C GLY A 744 17.08 -48.02 -2.86
N TYR A 745 17.18 -46.83 -3.45
CA TYR A 745 18.45 -46.23 -3.82
C TYR A 745 18.52 -44.88 -3.14
N ASP A 746 19.40 -44.83 -2.15
CA ASP A 746 19.87 -43.64 -1.45
C ASP A 746 20.95 -42.98 -2.31
N ALA A 747 20.76 -41.70 -2.63
CA ALA A 747 21.79 -40.87 -3.25
C ALA A 747 21.65 -39.42 -2.73
N ARG A 748 22.01 -39.23 -1.46
CA ARG A 748 22.50 -37.94 -0.96
C ARG A 748 23.95 -37.73 -1.41
N ALA A 749 24.18 -36.73 -2.25
CA ALA A 749 25.32 -35.80 -2.15
C ALA A 749 25.34 -34.88 -3.37
N HIS A 750 24.90 -33.63 -3.22
CA HIS A 750 25.52 -32.53 -3.94
C HIS A 750 25.58 -31.29 -3.05
N THR A 751 26.82 -30.87 -2.86
CA THR A 751 27.36 -29.71 -2.15
C THR A 751 26.77 -28.39 -2.62
N HIS A 752 26.33 -27.57 -1.66
CA HIS A 752 26.05 -26.15 -1.82
C HIS A 752 27.34 -25.37 -2.13
N ILE A 753 27.36 -24.65 -3.26
CA ILE A 753 28.30 -23.55 -3.51
C ILE A 753 27.47 -22.26 -3.37
N HIS A 754 27.76 -21.49 -2.32
CA HIS A 754 27.29 -20.11 -2.17
C HIS A 754 28.13 -19.20 -3.09
N MET A 755 27.50 -18.51 -4.04
CA MET A 755 28.07 -17.32 -4.67
C MET A 755 27.27 -16.10 -4.23
N ASN A 756 27.90 -15.26 -3.41
CA ASN A 756 27.46 -13.91 -3.11
C ASN A 756 27.74 -13.01 -4.32
N TYR A 757 26.72 -12.32 -4.82
CA TYR A 757 26.89 -11.13 -5.65
C TYR A 757 26.40 -9.92 -4.85
N GLU A 758 27.34 -9.09 -4.40
CA GLU A 758 27.09 -7.70 -4.00
C GLU A 758 27.00 -6.84 -5.27
N TYR A 759 25.91 -6.10 -5.44
CA TYR A 759 25.80 -5.04 -6.43
C TYR A 759 26.26 -3.71 -5.81
N LYS A 760 27.15 -3.01 -6.53
CA LYS A 760 27.57 -1.62 -6.28
C LYS A 760 26.85 -0.68 -7.24
#